data_AF-A0A2T0SYE7-F1
#
_entry.id   AF-A0A2T0SYE7-F1
#
_cell.length_a   1.000
_cell.length_b   1.000
_cell.length_c   1.000
_cell.angle_alpha   90.00
_cell.angle_beta   90.00
_cell.angle_gamma   90.00
#
_symmetry.space_group_name_H-M   'P 1'
#
loop_
_entity.id
_entity.type
_entity.pdbx_description
1 polymer ?
#
loop_
_entity_poly.entity_id
_entity_poly.type
_entity_poly.pdbx_seq_one_letter_code
_entity_poly.pdbx_strand_id
1 'polypeptide(L)'
;MNEGKLYNGQRISMVTNNTKLFAGTGPEDLATEQIGVFQQDGKTRFKGTRTPVKNKGRKFKIMQGFPNRYSALTSRAQLPSFPHQTVEFKAEQIVGWNGIAAKPFTKEPMVAVGYDGSDAAKTLSVKKGESVQFHLHLTGSPIHKLTNQRGWLHQEFNIEPDCLGDAEPGTQQACAKIQKAFLDQFERKTFGTIPLKTLVKATGVSTCDTPPSGLVQFSEYSIDVTDTGSEAALGRVQAQYPGKVVTRKSYADQISTYLVQTPSGAGNAPAQLSVSKNPVLPNCSTCPSGYTLVAQGSVFEVTVPNDTTPADQPGQISKTKIGGQPEEAVFQYVMPAAQDPAQFETNIKAGTGTASAEVKFQGLQRGLCTPPAAQTLSWTATGKTFSKAPADYTITLQDTTCGTSRLVELQARYGSGVSEDVDGQCTRRYKLTTYSDAVFDDSCGLERYKFVAPDAYDSIPWVPVVLTGSGTTGCSCGIILEGARFIRPVNEVTFPLIGYDRRDLEPVQIRVSAFSHDYTGPVCQTTSVPFTILQNSDYPVGFGRDVIETERDSLGYFLKEYTYHPIVRELYGDRFIAKPELYYDEYQLTVNTKSNNMGFFGETGFKIMYRFFFPVGQGKEFEAAINSLVASVDSDLSLVTL
;
A
#
# COMPACT_ATOMS: atom_id res chain seq x y z
N MET A 1 -13.14 -41.74 -27.29
CA MET A 1 -11.68 -41.95 -27.21
C MET A 1 -11.03 -40.93 -28.12
N ASN A 2 -10.71 -39.74 -27.60
CA ASN A 2 -9.76 -38.87 -28.26
C ASN A 2 -8.39 -39.33 -27.76
N GLU A 3 -7.60 -39.90 -28.66
CA GLU A 3 -6.17 -40.10 -28.50
C GLU A 3 -5.52 -38.71 -28.38
N GLY A 4 -5.57 -38.15 -27.17
CA GLY A 4 -4.77 -37.00 -26.80
C GLY A 4 -3.33 -37.40 -26.94
N LYS A 5 -2.69 -36.97 -28.04
CA LYS A 5 -1.27 -37.16 -28.28
C LYS A 5 -0.49 -36.74 -27.03
N LEU A 6 0.10 -37.74 -26.39
CA LEU A 6 0.88 -37.68 -25.17
C LEU A 6 2.16 -36.89 -25.46
N TYR A 7 2.27 -35.66 -24.97
CA TYR A 7 3.51 -34.86 -25.07
C TYR A 7 4.42 -35.08 -23.85
N ASN A 8 5.73 -35.07 -24.11
CA ASN A 8 6.80 -35.23 -23.12
C ASN A 8 6.65 -34.29 -21.91
N GLY A 9 6.50 -34.88 -20.72
CA GLY A 9 6.51 -34.21 -19.42
C GLY A 9 5.11 -34.07 -18.80
N GLN A 10 4.63 -35.12 -18.13
CA GLN A 10 3.40 -35.05 -17.34
C GLN A 10 3.54 -33.97 -16.25
N ARG A 11 2.60 -33.01 -16.19
CA ARG A 11 2.53 -31.97 -15.15
C ARG A 11 1.30 -32.23 -14.30
N ILE A 12 1.50 -32.67 -13.06
CA ILE A 12 0.44 -32.93 -12.10
C ILE A 12 0.54 -31.90 -11.00
N SER A 13 -0.57 -31.29 -10.62
CA SER A 13 -0.59 -30.15 -9.70
C SER A 13 -1.41 -30.46 -8.46
N MET A 14 -0.88 -30.12 -7.30
CA MET A 14 -1.54 -30.24 -6.00
C MET A 14 -1.48 -28.89 -5.31
N VAL A 15 -2.63 -28.35 -4.93
CA VAL A 15 -2.74 -27.01 -4.33
C VAL A 15 -3.31 -27.14 -2.94
N THR A 16 -2.66 -26.60 -1.91
CA THR A 16 -3.18 -26.67 -0.54
C THR A 16 -3.35 -25.28 0.07
N ASN A 17 -4.45 -25.04 0.77
CA ASN A 17 -4.54 -23.94 1.74
C ASN A 17 -4.39 -24.43 3.19
N ASN A 18 -4.31 -25.76 3.40
CA ASN A 18 -4.00 -26.40 4.68
C ASN A 18 -2.52 -26.75 4.72
N THR A 19 -1.73 -25.80 5.20
CA THR A 19 -0.27 -25.78 5.01
C THR A 19 0.50 -26.62 6.03
N LYS A 20 -0.19 -27.20 7.01
CA LYS A 20 0.41 -28.14 7.97
C LYS A 20 0.71 -29.47 7.28
N LEU A 21 1.98 -29.85 7.22
CA LEU A 21 2.39 -31.12 6.64
C LEU A 21 1.86 -32.28 7.50
N PHE A 22 1.19 -33.23 6.86
CA PHE A 22 0.60 -34.38 7.55
C PHE A 22 1.67 -35.27 8.21
N ALA A 23 1.38 -35.71 9.42
CA ALA A 23 2.13 -36.72 10.16
C ALA A 23 1.13 -37.66 10.83
N GLY A 24 1.16 -38.95 10.48
CA GLY A 24 0.16 -39.90 10.96
C GLY A 24 0.38 -41.31 10.43
N THR A 25 -0.55 -42.20 10.77
CA THR A 25 -0.41 -43.64 10.59
C THR A 25 -0.66 -44.12 9.17
N GLY A 26 -1.59 -43.51 8.45
CA GLY A 26 -1.90 -43.87 7.07
C GLY A 26 -2.49 -42.71 6.26
N PRO A 27 -2.60 -42.88 4.92
CA PRO A 27 -3.22 -41.90 4.03
C PRO A 27 -4.68 -41.56 4.35
N GLU A 28 -5.40 -42.48 4.99
CA GLU A 28 -6.80 -42.34 5.40
C GLU A 28 -7.02 -41.20 6.40
N ASP A 29 -5.98 -40.80 7.14
CA ASP A 29 -6.04 -39.75 8.15
C ASP A 29 -5.78 -38.34 7.58
N LEU A 30 -5.56 -38.21 6.26
CA LEU A 30 -5.34 -36.92 5.61
C LEU A 30 -6.57 -36.02 5.73
N ALA A 31 -6.41 -34.87 6.36
CA ALA A 31 -7.45 -33.84 6.35
C ALA A 31 -7.67 -33.28 4.93
N THR A 32 -8.83 -32.71 4.69
CA THR A 32 -9.15 -32.04 3.42
C THR A 32 -8.11 -30.96 3.09
N GLU A 33 -7.70 -30.94 1.82
CA GLU A 33 -6.65 -30.07 1.24
C GLU A 33 -5.23 -30.31 1.76
N GLN A 34 -5.06 -31.07 2.86
CA GLN A 34 -3.76 -31.29 3.48
C GLN A 34 -2.84 -32.13 2.59
N ILE A 35 -1.56 -31.76 2.53
CA ILE A 35 -0.52 -32.54 1.85
C ILE A 35 0.25 -33.39 2.87
N GLY A 36 0.58 -34.62 2.50
CA GLY A 36 1.43 -35.50 3.27
C GLY A 36 2.52 -36.15 2.43
N VAL A 37 3.72 -36.26 2.99
CA VAL A 37 4.81 -37.06 2.45
C VAL A 37 4.80 -38.41 3.16
N PHE A 38 4.67 -39.49 2.40
CA PHE A 38 4.55 -40.83 2.94
C PHE A 38 5.76 -41.68 2.61
N GLN A 39 6.30 -42.36 3.62
CA GLN A 39 7.37 -43.33 3.47
C GLN A 39 6.82 -44.74 3.68
N GLN A 40 7.23 -45.68 2.82
CA GLN A 40 6.84 -47.08 2.94
C GLN A 40 7.33 -47.67 4.28
N ASP A 41 6.42 -48.31 5.01
CA ASP A 41 6.68 -49.00 6.26
C ASP A 41 6.21 -50.48 6.13
N GLY A 42 7.16 -51.41 6.10
CA GLY A 42 6.90 -52.81 5.76
C GLY A 42 6.63 -53.04 4.26
N LYS A 43 5.85 -54.08 3.93
CA LYS A 43 5.64 -54.51 2.53
C LYS A 43 4.63 -53.66 1.75
N THR A 44 3.57 -53.17 2.40
CA THR A 44 2.43 -52.54 1.71
C THR A 44 1.93 -51.24 2.36
N ARG A 45 2.37 -50.93 3.59
CA ARG A 45 1.88 -49.75 4.31
C ARG A 45 2.76 -48.53 4.05
N PHE A 46 2.16 -47.36 4.19
CA PHE A 46 2.81 -46.07 4.00
C PHE A 46 2.45 -45.18 5.18
N LYS A 47 3.45 -44.65 5.87
CA LYS A 47 3.29 -43.80 7.05
C LYS A 47 3.65 -42.36 6.71
N GLY A 48 2.84 -41.40 7.16
CA GLY A 48 3.11 -39.97 6.98
C GLY A 48 4.31 -39.54 7.82
N THR A 49 5.26 -38.82 7.23
CA THR A 49 6.48 -38.35 7.89
C THR A 49 6.80 -36.90 7.49
N ARG A 50 7.31 -36.13 8.46
CA ARG A 50 7.81 -34.76 8.23
C ARG A 50 9.30 -34.71 7.92
N THR A 51 10.01 -35.80 8.20
CA THR A 51 11.46 -35.92 8.02
C THR A 51 11.75 -37.20 7.23
N PRO A 52 11.34 -37.28 5.96
CA PRO A 52 11.63 -38.42 5.11
C PRO A 52 13.15 -38.52 4.88
N VAL A 53 13.68 -39.73 5.04
CA VAL A 53 15.10 -40.05 4.80
C VAL A 53 15.18 -41.32 3.96
N LYS A 54 16.09 -41.32 2.97
CA LYS A 54 16.40 -42.50 2.15
C LYS A 54 16.62 -43.74 3.03
N ASN A 55 15.97 -44.83 2.63
CA ASN A 55 16.18 -46.14 3.23
C ASN A 55 16.10 -47.19 2.12
N LYS A 56 16.98 -48.20 2.19
CA LYS A 56 17.21 -49.17 1.12
C LYS A 56 15.91 -49.86 0.72
N GLY A 57 15.51 -49.65 -0.54
CA GLY A 57 14.33 -50.30 -1.14
C GLY A 57 12.98 -49.71 -0.73
N ARG A 58 12.93 -48.74 0.18
CA ARG A 58 11.68 -48.08 0.58
C ARG A 58 11.26 -47.06 -0.48
N LYS A 59 9.98 -47.07 -0.82
CA LYS A 59 9.35 -46.10 -1.71
C LYS A 59 8.72 -44.95 -0.93
N PHE A 60 8.52 -43.85 -1.62
CA PHE A 60 7.84 -42.65 -1.17
C PHE A 60 6.65 -42.38 -2.08
N LYS A 61 5.64 -41.70 -1.53
CA LYS A 61 4.55 -41.11 -2.29
C LYS A 61 4.09 -39.84 -1.59
N ILE A 62 3.65 -38.86 -2.36
CA ILE A 62 3.07 -37.62 -1.84
C ILE A 62 1.59 -37.65 -2.19
N MET A 63 0.76 -37.31 -1.21
CA MET A 63 -0.70 -37.38 -1.37
C MET A 63 -1.32 -36.12 -0.82
N GLN A 64 -2.43 -35.73 -1.43
CA GLN A 64 -3.28 -34.65 -0.97
C GLN A 64 -4.65 -35.21 -0.54
N GLY A 65 -5.13 -34.75 0.61
CA GLY A 65 -6.47 -35.06 1.10
C GLY A 65 -7.55 -34.33 0.29
N PHE A 66 -8.60 -35.05 -0.08
CA PHE A 66 -9.77 -34.50 -0.79
C PHE A 66 -11.02 -34.58 0.08
N PRO A 67 -11.97 -33.66 -0.08
CA PRO A 67 -13.27 -33.81 0.54
C PRO A 67 -13.96 -35.05 -0.06
N ASN A 68 -13.94 -36.17 0.66
CA ASN A 68 -14.66 -37.37 0.24
C ASN A 68 -16.14 -37.23 0.61
N ARG A 69 -16.91 -36.57 -0.25
CA ARG A 69 -18.37 -36.56 -0.14
C ARG A 69 -18.90 -37.71 -0.98
N TYR A 70 -19.35 -38.77 -0.32
CA TYR A 70 -20.14 -39.81 -0.98
C TYR A 70 -21.36 -39.16 -1.63
N SER A 71 -21.45 -39.23 -2.96
CA SER A 71 -22.65 -38.87 -3.71
C SER A 71 -23.16 -40.11 -4.43
N ALA A 72 -24.44 -40.42 -4.25
CA ALA A 72 -25.08 -41.53 -4.96
C ALA A 72 -24.95 -41.38 -6.49
N LEU A 73 -24.81 -40.13 -6.98
CA LEU A 73 -24.58 -39.83 -8.39
C LEU A 73 -23.16 -40.18 -8.83
N THR A 74 -22.12 -39.81 -8.07
CA THR A 74 -20.72 -40.15 -8.42
C THR A 74 -20.47 -41.66 -8.34
N SER A 75 -21.07 -42.33 -7.36
CA SER A 75 -21.01 -43.78 -7.19
C SER A 75 -21.73 -44.53 -8.32
N ARG A 76 -22.90 -44.06 -8.77
CA ARG A 76 -23.64 -44.67 -9.89
C ARG A 76 -23.01 -44.37 -11.25
N ALA A 77 -22.38 -43.20 -11.40
CA ALA A 77 -21.66 -42.81 -12.61
C ALA A 77 -20.24 -43.42 -12.70
N GLN A 78 -19.82 -44.24 -11.72
CA GLN A 78 -18.50 -44.86 -11.65
C GLN A 78 -17.36 -43.85 -11.85
N LEU A 79 -17.53 -42.64 -11.35
CA LEU A 79 -16.53 -41.58 -11.53
C LEU A 79 -15.28 -41.90 -10.69
N PRO A 80 -14.07 -41.68 -11.25
CA PRO A 80 -12.83 -42.01 -10.57
C PRO A 80 -12.68 -41.22 -9.26
N SER A 81 -12.65 -41.95 -8.14
CA SER A 81 -12.56 -41.40 -6.78
C SER A 81 -11.13 -41.42 -6.22
N PHE A 82 -10.12 -41.56 -7.08
CA PHE A 82 -8.74 -41.68 -6.62
C PHE A 82 -8.26 -40.37 -5.96
N PRO A 83 -7.53 -40.45 -4.83
CA PRO A 83 -6.91 -39.28 -4.22
C PRO A 83 -5.85 -38.70 -5.16
N HIS A 84 -5.60 -37.38 -5.10
CA HIS A 84 -4.48 -36.84 -5.87
C HIS A 84 -3.20 -37.28 -5.18
N GLN A 85 -2.44 -38.13 -5.87
CA GLN A 85 -1.23 -38.75 -5.37
C GLN A 85 -0.18 -38.83 -6.45
N THR A 86 1.08 -38.81 -6.04
CA THR A 86 2.19 -39.16 -6.91
C THR A 86 2.19 -40.67 -7.15
N VAL A 87 2.82 -41.08 -8.24
CA VAL A 87 3.32 -42.46 -8.36
C VAL A 87 4.26 -42.78 -7.19
N GLU A 88 4.42 -44.06 -6.89
CA GLU A 88 5.43 -44.47 -5.92
C GLU A 88 6.83 -44.32 -6.52
N PHE A 89 7.73 -43.67 -5.80
CA PHE A 89 9.10 -43.44 -6.26
C PHE A 89 10.12 -43.70 -5.17
N LYS A 90 11.35 -44.04 -5.57
CA LYS A 90 12.50 -44.11 -4.67
C LYS A 90 13.19 -42.76 -4.63
N ALA A 91 13.91 -42.48 -3.54
CA ALA A 91 14.61 -41.21 -3.38
C ALA A 91 15.63 -40.97 -4.52
N GLU A 92 16.28 -42.02 -5.02
CA GLU A 92 17.21 -41.97 -6.17
C GLU A 92 16.54 -41.64 -7.51
N GLN A 93 15.20 -41.67 -7.58
CA GLN A 93 14.47 -41.35 -8.80
C GLN A 93 14.11 -39.86 -8.90
N ILE A 94 14.43 -39.06 -7.88
CA ILE A 94 14.31 -37.61 -7.95
C ILE A 94 15.40 -37.08 -8.86
N VAL A 95 15.00 -36.42 -9.95
CA VAL A 95 15.90 -35.86 -10.97
C VAL A 95 15.82 -34.34 -11.08
N GLY A 96 14.92 -33.72 -10.33
CA GLY A 96 14.80 -32.26 -10.27
C GLY A 96 13.99 -31.82 -9.06
N TRP A 97 14.45 -30.77 -8.40
CA TRP A 97 13.80 -30.14 -7.27
C TRP A 97 14.03 -28.65 -7.34
N ASN A 98 12.96 -27.88 -7.64
CA ASN A 98 13.03 -26.44 -7.82
C ASN A 98 11.93 -25.75 -7.02
N GLY A 99 12.21 -24.56 -6.52
CA GLY A 99 11.23 -23.66 -5.94
C GLY A 99 11.08 -22.40 -6.78
N ILE A 100 9.86 -21.89 -6.89
CA ILE A 100 9.55 -20.61 -7.50
C ILE A 100 8.76 -19.81 -6.48
N ALA A 101 9.37 -18.76 -5.92
CA ALA A 101 8.70 -17.84 -5.01
C ALA A 101 7.62 -17.07 -5.77
N ALA A 102 6.44 -16.94 -5.15
CA ALA A 102 5.41 -16.07 -5.68
C ALA A 102 5.89 -14.62 -5.63
N LYS A 103 5.58 -13.87 -6.68
CA LYS A 103 5.95 -12.47 -6.77
C LYS A 103 4.72 -11.66 -7.20
N PRO A 104 4.19 -10.76 -6.35
CA PRO A 104 3.19 -9.81 -6.82
C PRO A 104 3.83 -8.83 -7.81
N PHE A 105 3.01 -8.27 -8.69
CA PHE A 105 3.47 -7.17 -9.54
C PHE A 105 3.76 -5.93 -8.65
N THR A 106 4.79 -5.18 -9.03
CA THR A 106 5.24 -3.99 -8.29
C THR A 106 5.52 -2.81 -9.20
N LYS A 107 5.57 -3.02 -10.52
CA LYS A 107 6.01 -2.05 -11.50
C LYS A 107 5.01 -1.89 -12.64
N GLU A 108 4.63 -0.64 -12.86
CA GLU A 108 3.86 -0.22 -14.04
C GLU A 108 4.77 0.39 -15.10
N PRO A 109 4.38 0.35 -16.38
CA PRO A 109 5.22 0.87 -17.44
C PRO A 109 5.27 2.40 -17.37
N MET A 110 6.48 2.97 -17.43
CA MET A 110 6.70 4.41 -17.35
C MET A 110 7.57 4.89 -18.51
N VAL A 111 7.14 5.96 -19.16
CA VAL A 111 7.84 6.60 -20.28
C VAL A 111 7.97 8.09 -20.00
N ALA A 112 9.18 8.61 -20.06
CA ALA A 112 9.45 10.04 -20.00
C ALA A 112 9.51 10.64 -21.41
N VAL A 113 8.98 11.85 -21.55
CA VAL A 113 9.06 12.71 -22.73
C VAL A 113 9.76 13.99 -22.31
N GLY A 114 10.89 14.34 -22.92
CA GLY A 114 11.79 15.39 -22.43
C GLY A 114 12.71 14.88 -21.32
N TYR A 115 12.87 15.68 -20.27
CA TYR A 115 13.67 15.34 -19.10
C TYR A 115 13.16 14.08 -18.43
N ASP A 116 14.06 13.10 -18.29
CA ASP A 116 13.76 11.78 -17.74
C ASP A 116 14.01 11.70 -16.22
N GLY A 117 14.33 12.84 -15.61
CA GLY A 117 14.73 12.93 -14.23
C GLY A 117 16.24 12.80 -14.04
N SER A 118 17.03 12.35 -15.01
CA SER A 118 18.46 12.06 -14.82
C SER A 118 19.39 12.80 -15.80
N ASP A 119 19.01 12.85 -17.07
CA ASP A 119 19.81 13.43 -18.15
C ASP A 119 19.25 14.78 -18.54
N ALA A 120 19.91 15.86 -18.08
CA ALA A 120 19.51 17.23 -18.39
C ALA A 120 19.62 17.57 -19.89
N ALA A 121 20.37 16.80 -20.69
CA ALA A 121 20.45 16.99 -22.14
C ALA A 121 19.14 16.61 -22.84
N LYS A 122 18.36 15.70 -22.25
CA LYS A 122 17.01 15.41 -22.70
C LYS A 122 16.08 16.46 -22.10
N THR A 123 15.64 17.42 -22.91
CA THR A 123 14.71 18.44 -22.46
C THR A 123 13.63 18.66 -23.49
N LEU A 124 12.39 18.81 -23.03
CA LEU A 124 11.30 19.28 -23.84
C LEU A 124 11.47 20.80 -23.99
N SER A 125 11.82 21.25 -25.19
CA SER A 125 11.95 22.68 -25.47
C SER A 125 10.98 23.08 -26.57
N VAL A 126 10.28 24.19 -26.35
CA VAL A 126 9.37 24.81 -27.31
C VAL A 126 9.83 26.24 -27.49
N LYS A 127 10.09 26.66 -28.72
CA LYS A 127 10.45 28.05 -29.05
C LYS A 127 9.21 28.80 -29.49
N LYS A 128 9.17 30.11 -29.22
CA LYS A 128 8.08 30.95 -29.75
C LYS A 128 8.09 30.97 -31.28
N GLY A 129 6.98 30.60 -31.91
CA GLY A 129 6.81 30.44 -33.36
C GLY A 129 6.98 28.99 -33.87
N GLU A 130 7.43 28.05 -33.05
CA GLU A 130 7.56 26.63 -33.39
C GLU A 130 6.60 25.79 -32.54
N SER A 131 5.54 25.27 -33.15
CA SER A 131 4.64 24.32 -32.48
C SER A 131 5.30 22.95 -32.39
N VAL A 132 5.20 22.32 -31.22
CA VAL A 132 5.66 20.94 -31.03
C VAL A 132 4.44 20.03 -30.96
N GLN A 133 4.40 19.05 -31.85
CA GLN A 133 3.40 17.99 -31.87
C GLN A 133 4.05 16.66 -31.46
N PHE A 134 3.37 15.89 -30.64
CA PHE A 134 3.72 14.49 -30.42
C PHE A 134 2.48 13.62 -30.27
N HIS A 135 2.67 12.37 -30.65
CA HIS A 135 1.64 11.35 -30.71
C HIS A 135 1.86 10.34 -29.60
N LEU A 136 0.84 10.19 -28.78
CA LEU A 136 0.76 9.16 -27.76
C LEU A 136 -0.02 7.97 -28.33
N HIS A 137 0.66 6.83 -28.44
CA HIS A 137 0.06 5.56 -28.81
C HIS A 137 -0.06 4.69 -27.57
N LEU A 138 -1.28 4.36 -27.20
CA LEU A 138 -1.58 3.44 -26.12
C LEU A 138 -1.92 2.07 -26.69
N THR A 139 -1.30 1.03 -26.15
CA THR A 139 -1.50 -0.36 -26.56
C THR A 139 -1.69 -1.28 -25.35
N GLY A 140 -1.84 -2.58 -25.60
CA GLY A 140 -2.05 -3.59 -24.57
C GLY A 140 -3.52 -3.98 -24.41
N SER A 141 -3.75 -5.05 -23.67
CA SER A 141 -5.05 -5.66 -23.45
C SER A 141 -6.17 -4.71 -23.01
N PRO A 142 -5.97 -3.75 -22.09
CA PRO A 142 -7.04 -2.82 -21.71
C PRO A 142 -7.51 -1.98 -22.91
N ILE A 143 -6.56 -1.50 -23.71
CA ILE A 143 -6.86 -0.73 -24.93
C ILE A 143 -7.50 -1.61 -25.99
N HIS A 144 -7.03 -2.84 -26.18
CA HIS A 144 -7.64 -3.79 -27.11
C HIS A 144 -9.10 -4.05 -26.76
N LYS A 145 -9.42 -4.24 -25.48
CA LYS A 145 -10.80 -4.45 -25.03
C LYS A 145 -11.65 -3.20 -25.21
N LEU A 146 -11.11 -2.04 -24.86
CA LEU A 146 -11.80 -0.76 -24.98
C LEU A 146 -12.14 -0.40 -26.44
N THR A 147 -11.22 -0.68 -27.36
CA THR A 147 -11.34 -0.34 -28.78
C THR A 147 -12.01 -1.43 -29.62
N ASN A 148 -12.57 -2.46 -28.98
CA ASN A 148 -13.14 -3.65 -29.64
C ASN A 148 -12.15 -4.31 -30.63
N GLN A 149 -10.94 -4.61 -30.13
CA GLN A 149 -9.82 -5.26 -30.83
C GLN A 149 -9.14 -4.41 -31.92
N ARG A 150 -9.35 -3.08 -31.97
CA ARG A 150 -8.66 -2.20 -32.93
C ARG A 150 -7.21 -1.85 -32.56
N GLY A 151 -6.63 -2.53 -31.57
CA GLY A 151 -5.18 -2.65 -31.35
C GLY A 151 -4.50 -1.45 -30.68
N TRP A 152 -4.96 -0.23 -30.94
CA TRP A 152 -4.30 0.99 -30.48
C TRP A 152 -5.27 2.14 -30.23
N LEU A 153 -4.91 3.01 -29.29
CA LEU A 153 -5.52 4.31 -29.10
C LEU A 153 -4.47 5.38 -29.39
N HIS A 154 -4.78 6.26 -30.32
CA HIS A 154 -3.92 7.36 -30.73
C HIS A 154 -4.46 8.68 -30.17
N GLN A 155 -3.57 9.48 -29.58
CA GLN A 155 -3.88 10.80 -29.05
C GLN A 155 -2.80 11.79 -29.48
N GLU A 156 -3.23 12.95 -29.96
CA GLU A 156 -2.35 14.03 -30.40
C GLU A 156 -2.31 15.14 -29.35
N PHE A 157 -1.08 15.56 -29.04
CA PHE A 157 -0.79 16.69 -28.18
C PHE A 157 -0.05 17.75 -28.97
N ASN A 158 -0.60 18.96 -28.97
CA ASN A 158 -0.08 20.09 -29.73
C ASN A 158 0.21 21.23 -28.75
N ILE A 159 1.48 21.50 -28.50
CA ILE A 159 1.89 22.61 -27.64
C ILE A 159 2.11 23.83 -28.52
N GLU A 160 1.11 24.72 -28.55
CA GLU A 160 1.17 25.97 -29.32
C GLU A 160 1.84 27.07 -28.49
N PRO A 161 2.97 27.64 -28.96
CA PRO A 161 3.72 28.62 -28.19
C PRO A 161 3.01 29.95 -28.00
N ASP A 162 2.14 30.35 -28.93
CA ASP A 162 1.42 31.62 -28.86
C ASP A 162 0.38 31.67 -27.72
N CYS A 163 -0.05 30.49 -27.26
CA CYS A 163 -0.91 30.34 -26.09
C CYS A 163 -0.14 30.34 -24.75
N LEU A 164 1.21 30.37 -24.78
CA LEU A 164 2.07 30.31 -23.59
C LEU A 164 2.51 31.71 -23.09
N GLY A 165 2.16 32.79 -23.80
CA GLY A 165 2.37 34.18 -23.40
C GLY A 165 3.59 34.87 -24.03
N ASP A 166 3.88 36.09 -23.57
CA ASP A 166 4.79 37.05 -24.21
C ASP A 166 6.29 36.73 -23.99
N ALA A 167 6.81 35.74 -24.70
CA ALA A 167 8.26 35.60 -24.92
C ALA A 167 8.67 36.35 -26.21
N GLU A 168 9.95 36.69 -26.38
CA GLU A 168 10.43 37.19 -27.68
C GLU A 168 10.43 36.05 -28.72
N PRO A 169 10.16 36.33 -30.01
CA PRO A 169 10.25 35.31 -31.07
C PRO A 169 11.60 34.59 -31.06
N GLY A 170 11.59 33.25 -31.19
CA GLY A 170 12.81 32.44 -31.18
C GLY A 170 13.40 32.12 -29.79
N THR A 171 12.85 32.67 -28.71
CA THR A 171 13.27 32.33 -27.33
C THR A 171 12.54 31.08 -26.81
N GLN A 172 13.23 30.33 -25.94
CA GLN A 172 12.69 29.12 -25.31
C GLN A 172 11.63 29.48 -24.26
N GLN A 173 10.49 28.79 -24.31
CA GLN A 173 9.40 28.96 -23.35
C GLN A 173 9.74 28.33 -21.99
N ALA A 174 9.18 28.90 -20.92
CA ALA A 174 9.41 28.42 -19.56
C ALA A 174 8.86 26.99 -19.36
N CYS A 175 9.63 26.15 -18.66
CA CYS A 175 9.30 24.75 -18.40
C CYS A 175 7.90 24.55 -17.79
N ALA A 176 7.56 25.35 -16.77
CA ALA A 176 6.26 25.29 -16.11
C ALA A 176 5.08 25.57 -17.06
N LYS A 177 5.27 26.44 -18.06
CA LYS A 177 4.25 26.76 -19.05
C LYS A 177 4.04 25.60 -20.04
N ILE A 178 5.13 25.01 -20.52
CA ILE A 178 5.11 23.84 -21.41
C ILE A 178 4.41 22.67 -20.72
N GLN A 179 4.81 22.35 -19.49
CA GLN A 179 4.22 21.27 -18.71
C GLN A 179 2.74 21.52 -18.40
N LYS A 180 2.38 22.74 -18.00
CA LYS A 180 0.98 23.09 -17.73
C LYS A 180 0.12 22.96 -18.99
N ALA A 181 0.57 23.45 -20.13
CA ALA A 181 -0.17 23.33 -21.39
C ALA A 181 -0.41 21.87 -21.76
N PHE A 182 0.60 21.01 -21.57
CA PHE A 182 0.43 19.58 -21.76
C PHE A 182 -0.58 18.97 -20.78
N LEU A 183 -0.41 19.21 -19.48
CA LEU A 183 -1.27 18.63 -18.44
C LEU A 183 -2.73 19.10 -18.58
N ASP A 184 -2.94 20.37 -18.91
CA ASP A 184 -4.28 20.93 -19.15
C ASP A 184 -4.94 20.29 -20.39
N GLN A 185 -4.18 20.00 -21.46
CA GLN A 185 -4.68 19.22 -22.60
C GLN A 185 -4.97 17.77 -22.20
N PHE A 186 -4.06 17.14 -21.47
CA PHE A 186 -4.17 15.76 -21.01
C PHE A 186 -5.44 15.53 -20.18
N GLU A 187 -5.74 16.42 -19.24
CA GLU A 187 -6.94 16.37 -18.40
C GLU A 187 -8.24 16.48 -19.19
N ARG A 188 -8.23 17.16 -20.35
CA ARG A 188 -9.41 17.36 -21.20
C ARG A 188 -9.63 16.24 -22.22
N LYS A 189 -8.59 15.49 -22.59
CA LYS A 189 -8.69 14.44 -23.62
C LYS A 189 -9.52 13.26 -23.12
N THR A 190 -10.46 12.82 -23.95
CA THR A 190 -11.27 11.63 -23.71
C THR A 190 -11.23 10.69 -24.91
N PHE A 191 -11.42 9.39 -24.67
CA PHE A 191 -11.76 8.42 -25.69
C PHE A 191 -13.24 8.05 -25.53
N GLY A 192 -14.09 8.61 -26.39
CA GLY A 192 -15.53 8.56 -26.17
C GLY A 192 -15.89 9.21 -24.84
N THR A 193 -16.48 8.44 -23.93
CA THR A 193 -16.86 8.88 -22.58
C THR A 193 -15.78 8.66 -21.52
N ILE A 194 -14.66 8.00 -21.86
CA ILE A 194 -13.62 7.65 -20.88
C ILE A 194 -12.51 8.71 -20.88
N PRO A 195 -12.24 9.38 -19.75
CA PRO A 195 -11.11 10.31 -19.64
C PRO A 195 -9.76 9.60 -19.80
N LEU A 196 -8.84 10.21 -20.56
CA LEU A 196 -7.50 9.66 -20.81
C LEU A 196 -6.72 9.41 -19.50
N LYS A 197 -6.91 10.28 -18.50
CA LYS A 197 -6.32 10.16 -17.16
C LYS A 197 -6.68 8.88 -16.40
N THR A 198 -7.72 8.17 -16.83
CA THR A 198 -8.09 6.86 -16.28
C THR A 198 -7.14 5.77 -16.76
N LEU A 199 -6.60 5.93 -17.98
CA LEU A 199 -5.76 4.93 -18.66
C LEU A 199 -4.27 5.18 -18.45
N VAL A 200 -3.88 6.45 -18.32
CA VAL A 200 -2.49 6.90 -18.14
C VAL A 200 -2.48 8.00 -17.09
N LYS A 201 -1.43 8.06 -16.28
CA LYS A 201 -1.16 9.17 -15.36
C LYS A 201 0.00 9.99 -15.91
N ALA A 202 -0.13 11.32 -15.91
CA ALA A 202 0.91 12.24 -16.38
C ALA A 202 1.44 13.08 -15.21
N THR A 203 2.75 13.21 -15.10
CA THR A 203 3.43 14.01 -14.05
C THR A 203 4.52 14.87 -14.69
N GLY A 204 4.59 16.16 -14.34
CA GLY A 204 5.68 17.04 -14.78
C GLY A 204 6.96 16.81 -13.97
N VAL A 205 8.11 16.75 -14.63
CA VAL A 205 9.44 16.66 -14.00
C VAL A 205 10.36 17.74 -14.55
N SER A 206 11.10 18.42 -13.68
CA SER A 206 12.02 19.48 -14.09
C SER A 206 13.26 19.52 -13.20
N THR A 207 14.40 19.84 -13.80
CA THR A 207 15.62 20.25 -13.08
C THR A 207 16.07 21.61 -13.57
N CYS A 208 16.67 22.39 -12.68
CA CYS A 208 17.21 23.71 -12.99
C CYS A 208 18.64 23.78 -12.45
N ASP A 209 19.59 24.26 -13.26
CA ASP A 209 20.98 24.48 -12.84
C ASP A 209 21.12 25.62 -11.82
N THR A 210 20.04 26.36 -11.57
CA THR A 210 19.95 27.33 -10.49
C THR A 210 19.04 26.78 -9.40
N PRO A 211 19.51 26.68 -8.13
CA PRO A 211 18.60 26.44 -7.01
C PRO A 211 17.51 27.53 -7.03
N PRO A 212 16.27 27.22 -6.60
CA PRO A 212 15.25 28.25 -6.42
C PRO A 212 15.89 29.40 -5.63
N SER A 213 15.82 30.64 -6.14
CA SER A 213 16.30 31.78 -5.37
C SER A 213 15.55 31.81 -4.03
N GLY A 214 16.28 32.06 -2.94
CA GLY A 214 15.70 32.12 -1.60
C GLY A 214 15.58 30.79 -0.86
N LEU A 215 16.48 29.81 -1.09
CA LEU A 215 16.64 28.68 -0.17
C LEU A 215 16.76 29.18 1.27
N VAL A 216 15.88 28.70 2.14
CA VAL A 216 15.87 29.06 3.55
C VAL A 216 16.49 27.90 4.33
N GLN A 217 17.52 28.19 5.12
CA GLN A 217 18.03 27.22 6.07
C GLN A 217 17.02 27.04 7.20
N PHE A 218 16.80 25.80 7.61
CA PHE A 218 15.97 25.43 8.74
C PHE A 218 16.80 24.71 9.81
N SER A 219 16.42 24.93 11.06
CA SER A 219 16.95 24.25 12.24
C SER A 219 15.86 23.38 12.86
N GLU A 220 16.23 22.17 13.27
CA GLU A 220 15.34 21.27 14.03
C GLU A 220 15.47 21.49 15.54
N TYR A 221 14.33 21.56 16.20
CA TYR A 221 14.21 21.65 17.65
C TYR A 221 13.41 20.47 18.19
N SER A 222 13.79 20.01 19.37
CA SER A 222 13.11 18.93 20.10
C SER A 222 12.64 19.39 21.48
N ILE A 223 11.52 18.83 21.94
CA ILE A 223 11.01 19.03 23.29
C ILE A 223 10.51 17.69 23.86
N ASP A 224 10.83 17.43 25.12
CA ASP A 224 10.35 16.26 25.85
C ASP A 224 9.18 16.68 26.75
N VAL A 225 8.04 16.00 26.58
CA VAL A 225 6.80 16.31 27.31
C VAL A 225 6.24 15.03 27.91
N THR A 226 5.98 15.05 29.21
CA THR A 226 5.29 13.93 29.88
C THR A 226 3.82 13.94 29.51
N ASP A 227 3.36 12.94 28.74
CA ASP A 227 1.98 12.82 28.30
C ASP A 227 1.55 11.36 28.07
N THR A 228 0.32 11.17 27.60
CA THR A 228 -0.28 9.84 27.39
C THR A 228 0.20 9.11 26.13
N GLY A 229 0.99 9.75 25.26
CA GLY A 229 1.37 9.20 23.94
C GLY A 229 0.20 9.08 22.95
N SER A 230 -0.99 9.62 23.24
CA SER A 230 -2.15 9.58 22.35
C SER A 230 -2.09 10.62 21.24
N GLU A 231 -2.86 10.43 20.16
CA GLU A 231 -3.00 11.44 19.09
C GLU A 231 -3.62 12.75 19.60
N ALA A 232 -4.46 12.68 20.63
CA ALA A 232 -4.97 13.87 21.31
C ALA A 232 -3.85 14.66 22.01
N ALA A 233 -2.80 13.99 22.52
CA ALA A 233 -1.65 14.67 23.09
C ALA A 233 -0.83 15.40 22.02
N LEU A 234 -0.58 14.76 20.88
CA LEU A 234 0.06 15.41 19.72
C LEU A 234 -0.75 16.62 19.23
N GLY A 235 -2.07 16.47 19.09
CA GLY A 235 -2.96 17.55 18.67
C GLY A 235 -2.93 18.78 19.60
N ARG A 236 -2.78 18.57 20.92
CA ARG A 236 -2.63 19.68 21.89
C ARG A 236 -1.33 20.47 21.70
N VAL A 237 -0.23 19.80 21.37
CA VAL A 237 1.05 20.46 21.08
C VAL A 237 0.95 21.20 19.75
N GLN A 238 0.41 20.55 18.70
CA GLN A 238 0.21 21.15 17.38
C GLN A 238 -0.67 22.41 17.44
N ALA A 239 -1.71 22.43 18.27
CA ALA A 239 -2.62 23.57 18.44
C ALA A 239 -1.92 24.85 18.94
N GLN A 240 -0.79 24.74 19.66
CA GLN A 240 -0.04 25.91 20.14
C GLN A 240 0.93 26.48 19.10
N TYR A 241 1.14 25.77 17.99
CA TYR A 241 2.07 26.17 16.93
C TYR A 241 1.38 26.16 15.54
N PRO A 242 0.32 26.95 15.34
CA PRO A 242 -0.35 27.03 14.04
C PRO A 242 0.63 27.43 12.92
N GLY A 243 0.54 26.74 11.79
CA GLY A 243 1.44 26.94 10.64
C GLY A 243 2.81 26.27 10.76
N LYS A 244 3.12 25.55 11.84
CA LYS A 244 4.36 24.77 11.99
C LYS A 244 4.06 23.28 11.98
N VAL A 245 4.92 22.51 11.31
CA VAL A 245 4.83 21.05 11.31
C VAL A 245 5.48 20.51 12.59
N VAL A 246 4.65 20.04 13.51
CA VAL A 246 5.10 19.35 14.74
C VAL A 246 4.84 17.85 14.60
N THR A 247 5.88 17.03 14.76
CA THR A 247 5.81 15.57 14.69
C THR A 247 6.30 14.93 15.99
N ARG A 248 5.75 13.77 16.36
CA ARG A 248 6.26 12.98 17.49
C ARG A 248 7.34 12.03 16.98
N LYS A 249 8.54 12.10 17.56
CA LYS A 249 9.68 11.23 17.24
C LYS A 249 9.58 9.89 17.95
N SER A 250 9.27 9.91 19.23
CA SER A 250 9.25 8.72 20.08
C SER A 250 8.32 8.92 21.28
N TYR A 251 7.84 7.81 21.82
CA TYR A 251 7.15 7.74 23.10
C TYR A 251 7.74 6.58 23.90
N ALA A 252 8.38 6.89 25.02
CA ALA A 252 8.96 5.90 25.92
C ALA A 252 8.83 6.42 27.35
N ASP A 253 8.57 5.52 28.30
CA ASP A 253 8.49 5.85 29.73
C ASP A 253 7.57 7.05 30.07
N GLN A 254 6.43 7.15 29.36
CA GLN A 254 5.43 8.22 29.51
C GLN A 254 5.93 9.62 29.10
N ILE A 255 7.01 9.69 28.32
CA ILE A 255 7.57 10.92 27.76
C ILE A 255 7.49 10.84 26.23
N SER A 256 6.81 11.81 25.63
CA SER A 256 6.79 12.03 24.18
C SER A 256 7.87 13.05 23.81
N THR A 257 8.74 12.70 22.87
CA THR A 257 9.68 13.64 22.25
C THR A 257 9.06 14.19 20.97
N TYR A 258 8.78 15.48 20.93
CA TYR A 258 8.27 16.18 19.75
C TYR A 258 9.37 16.92 19.00
N LEU A 259 9.21 17.06 17.69
CA LEU A 259 10.10 17.78 16.80
C LEU A 259 9.35 18.91 16.12
N VAL A 260 10.00 20.05 15.95
CA VAL A 260 9.53 21.17 15.14
C VAL A 260 10.68 21.75 14.33
N GLN A 261 10.37 22.21 13.12
CA GLN A 261 11.34 22.79 12.20
C GLN A 261 11.04 24.28 12.02
N THR A 262 12.03 25.14 12.20
CA THR A 262 11.89 26.60 11.99
C THR A 262 13.04 27.17 11.16
N PRO A 263 12.83 28.30 10.45
CA PRO A 263 13.91 28.98 9.74
C PRO A 263 15.10 29.31 10.65
N SER A 264 16.32 29.03 10.23
CA SER A 264 17.54 29.32 10.98
C SER A 264 17.76 30.84 11.09
N GLY A 265 17.98 31.32 12.32
CA GLY A 265 18.24 32.74 12.59
C GLY A 265 18.08 33.09 14.07
N ALA A 266 18.78 34.12 14.54
CA ALA A 266 18.64 34.62 15.91
C ALA A 266 17.22 35.15 16.13
N GLY A 267 16.47 34.56 17.07
CA GLY A 267 15.07 34.89 17.36
C GLY A 267 14.02 33.93 16.78
N ASN A 268 14.41 32.94 15.98
CA ASN A 268 13.48 31.98 15.36
C ASN A 268 13.25 30.68 16.16
N ALA A 269 13.68 30.65 17.43
CA ALA A 269 13.37 29.54 18.32
C ALA A 269 11.85 29.46 18.53
N PRO A 270 11.25 28.26 18.56
CA PRO A 270 9.83 28.13 18.87
C PRO A 270 9.50 28.69 20.27
N ALA A 271 8.34 29.33 20.39
CA ALA A 271 7.85 29.80 21.69
C ALA A 271 7.73 28.64 22.69
N GLN A 272 7.87 28.91 23.99
CA GLN A 272 7.74 27.90 25.02
C GLN A 272 6.36 27.21 24.97
N LEU A 273 6.36 25.90 25.14
CA LEU A 273 5.13 25.12 25.20
C LEU A 273 4.47 25.34 26.55
N SER A 274 3.23 25.84 26.56
CA SER A 274 2.45 26.02 27.79
C SER A 274 1.59 24.80 28.06
N VAL A 275 1.91 24.04 29.10
CA VAL A 275 1.14 22.85 29.47
C VAL A 275 0.21 23.20 30.64
N SER A 276 -1.03 23.58 30.31
CA SER A 276 -2.02 24.07 31.28
C SER A 276 -2.71 22.96 32.08
N LYS A 277 -2.75 21.73 31.56
CA LYS A 277 -3.27 20.53 32.24
C LYS A 277 -2.47 19.30 31.84
N ASN A 278 -1.48 18.95 32.65
CA ASN A 278 -0.78 17.67 32.54
C ASN A 278 -1.77 16.53 32.85
N PRO A 279 -1.77 15.42 32.08
CA PRO A 279 -2.69 14.31 32.31
C PRO A 279 -2.34 13.54 33.59
N VAL A 280 -3.34 13.01 34.29
CA VAL A 280 -3.12 12.04 35.38
C VAL A 280 -2.64 10.73 34.75
N LEU A 281 -1.49 10.22 35.19
CA LEU A 281 -0.89 9.02 34.60
C LEU A 281 -1.34 7.77 35.39
N PRO A 282 -1.98 6.79 34.73
CA PRO A 282 -2.43 5.55 35.37
C PRO A 282 -1.31 4.50 35.48
N ASN A 283 -1.38 3.67 36.53
CA ASN A 283 -0.60 2.43 36.70
C ASN A 283 0.93 2.62 36.80
N CYS A 284 1.39 3.61 37.56
CA CYS A 284 2.81 3.90 37.72
C CYS A 284 3.37 3.26 39.00
N SER A 285 4.43 2.46 38.90
CA SER A 285 5.20 1.97 40.06
C SER A 285 6.13 3.05 40.63
N THR A 286 6.55 3.99 39.79
CA THR A 286 7.40 5.15 40.09
C THR A 286 6.93 6.31 39.21
N CYS A 287 6.59 7.45 39.82
CA CYS A 287 6.15 8.62 39.05
C CYS A 287 7.32 9.31 38.34
N PRO A 288 7.11 9.85 37.12
CA PRO A 288 8.06 10.74 36.48
C PRO A 288 8.36 11.97 37.36
N SER A 289 9.52 12.60 37.14
CA SER A 289 9.94 13.78 37.90
C SER A 289 8.86 14.88 37.87
N GLY A 290 8.52 15.42 39.04
CA GLY A 290 7.48 16.44 39.20
C GLY A 290 6.06 15.92 39.41
N TYR A 291 5.80 14.62 39.25
CA TYR A 291 4.50 14.01 39.54
C TYR A 291 4.48 13.40 40.96
N THR A 292 3.34 13.52 41.65
CA THR A 292 3.17 12.97 43.01
C THR A 292 2.46 11.63 42.96
N LEU A 293 3.03 10.60 43.60
CA LEU A 293 2.44 9.27 43.66
C LEU A 293 1.30 9.23 44.69
N VAL A 294 0.12 8.81 44.24
CA VAL A 294 -1.03 8.46 45.08
C VAL A 294 -1.16 6.94 45.05
N ALA A 295 -0.95 6.30 46.20
CA ALA A 295 -0.70 4.86 46.28
C ALA A 295 -1.92 3.99 45.88
N GLN A 296 -3.15 4.50 45.97
CA GLN A 296 -4.39 3.79 45.59
C GLN A 296 -5.50 4.80 45.22
N GLY A 297 -6.32 4.50 44.22
CA GLY A 297 -7.50 5.33 43.91
C GLY A 297 -8.70 4.54 43.41
N SER A 298 -9.89 5.09 43.60
CA SER A 298 -11.17 4.52 43.15
C SER A 298 -11.61 5.18 41.85
N VAL A 299 -12.09 4.40 40.88
CA VAL A 299 -12.63 4.92 39.62
C VAL A 299 -14.14 4.73 39.58
N PHE A 300 -14.87 5.81 39.35
CA PHE A 300 -16.31 5.82 39.14
C PHE A 300 -16.65 6.37 37.76
N GLU A 301 -17.69 5.82 37.15
CA GLU A 301 -18.31 6.35 35.95
C GLU A 301 -19.68 6.90 36.32
N VAL A 302 -19.98 8.12 35.90
CA VAL A 302 -21.18 8.87 36.24
C VAL A 302 -21.88 9.27 34.94
N THR A 303 -23.07 8.74 34.73
CA THR A 303 -23.93 9.08 33.60
C THR A 303 -24.99 10.08 34.04
N VAL A 304 -25.11 11.19 33.30
CA VAL A 304 -26.11 12.24 33.54
C VAL A 304 -26.75 12.68 32.23
N PRO A 305 -27.90 13.37 32.23
CA PRO A 305 -28.44 13.99 31.02
C PRO A 305 -27.41 14.93 30.37
N ASN A 306 -27.37 14.99 29.03
CA ASN A 306 -26.28 15.65 28.27
C ASN A 306 -26.05 17.14 28.63
N ASP A 307 -27.09 17.85 29.05
CA ASP A 307 -27.05 19.26 29.45
C ASP A 307 -26.65 19.47 30.94
N THR A 308 -26.41 18.37 31.67
CA THR A 308 -26.09 18.41 33.09
C THR A 308 -24.60 18.15 33.31
N THR A 309 -23.95 18.99 34.12
CA THR A 309 -22.58 18.72 34.57
C THR A 309 -22.63 18.18 36.00
N PRO A 310 -22.14 16.95 36.26
CA PRO A 310 -22.22 16.39 37.60
C PRO A 310 -21.29 17.13 38.56
N ALA A 311 -21.73 17.23 39.82
CA ALA A 311 -21.06 18.00 40.86
C ALA A 311 -19.64 17.50 41.16
N ASP A 312 -18.77 18.43 41.53
CA ASP A 312 -17.42 18.10 42.00
C ASP A 312 -17.47 17.40 43.35
N GLN A 313 -16.65 16.35 43.51
CA GLN A 313 -16.57 15.59 44.76
C GLN A 313 -15.37 16.04 45.60
N PRO A 314 -15.53 16.15 46.92
CA PRO A 314 -14.42 16.49 47.82
C PRO A 314 -13.25 15.52 47.66
N GLY A 315 -12.07 16.05 47.39
CA GLY A 315 -10.86 15.26 47.21
C GLY A 315 -10.74 14.56 45.85
N GLN A 316 -11.62 14.80 44.87
CA GLN A 316 -11.47 14.21 43.53
C GLN A 316 -10.12 14.56 42.87
N ILE A 317 -9.45 13.57 42.28
CA ILE A 317 -8.21 13.76 41.51
C ILE A 317 -8.52 14.28 40.11
N SER A 318 -9.51 13.68 39.45
CA SER A 318 -9.94 14.09 38.11
C SER A 318 -11.42 13.79 37.87
N LYS A 319 -12.00 14.62 37.00
CA LYS A 319 -13.33 14.47 36.41
C LYS A 319 -13.19 14.70 34.91
N THR A 320 -13.42 13.67 34.09
CA THR A 320 -13.23 13.72 32.64
C THR A 320 -14.49 13.23 31.93
N LYS A 321 -15.00 13.98 30.94
CA LYS A 321 -16.06 13.47 30.06
C LYS A 321 -15.44 12.42 29.13
N ILE A 322 -15.88 11.16 29.24
CA ILE A 322 -15.32 10.03 28.49
C ILE A 322 -16.21 9.57 27.33
N GLY A 323 -17.46 10.05 27.28
CA GLY A 323 -18.39 9.71 26.21
C GLY A 323 -19.73 10.41 26.40
N GLY A 324 -20.65 10.16 25.47
CA GLY A 324 -22.02 10.61 25.54
C GLY A 324 -22.84 10.15 24.32
N GLN A 325 -24.13 9.98 24.54
CA GLN A 325 -25.16 9.81 23.51
C GLN A 325 -25.93 11.15 23.38
N PRO A 326 -26.83 11.34 22.40
CA PRO A 326 -27.52 12.62 22.23
C PRO A 326 -28.23 13.14 23.50
N GLU A 327 -28.70 12.23 24.35
CA GLU A 327 -29.46 12.51 25.57
C GLU A 327 -28.66 12.34 26.87
N GLU A 328 -27.46 11.76 26.81
CA GLU A 328 -26.65 11.41 28.00
C GLU A 328 -25.18 11.79 27.84
N ALA A 329 -24.55 12.24 28.93
CA ALA A 329 -23.12 12.46 29.05
C ALA A 329 -22.53 11.55 30.12
N VAL A 330 -21.39 10.92 29.80
CA VAL A 330 -20.68 10.00 30.70
C VAL A 330 -19.38 10.64 31.17
N PHE A 331 -19.22 10.72 32.48
CA PHE A 331 -18.06 11.29 33.16
C PHE A 331 -17.32 10.24 34.00
N GLN A 332 -16.00 10.21 33.93
CA GLN A 332 -15.17 9.38 34.77
C GLN A 332 -14.58 10.22 35.92
N TYR A 333 -14.76 9.75 37.15
CA TYR A 333 -14.19 10.30 38.36
C TYR A 333 -13.08 9.40 38.88
N VAL A 334 -11.95 10.00 39.26
CA VAL A 334 -10.85 9.31 39.94
C VAL A 334 -10.69 9.91 41.33
N MET A 335 -10.76 9.08 42.36
CA MET A 335 -10.67 9.48 43.77
C MET A 335 -9.35 8.97 44.39
N PRO A 336 -8.72 9.72 45.32
CA PRO A 336 -7.38 9.44 45.87
C PRO A 336 -7.38 8.38 46.98
N ALA A 337 -8.54 7.86 47.34
CA ALA A 337 -8.72 6.81 48.34
C ALA A 337 -9.84 5.86 47.91
N ALA A 338 -9.91 4.69 48.57
CA ALA A 338 -11.10 3.86 48.53
C ALA A 338 -12.31 4.68 48.99
N GLN A 339 -13.33 4.82 48.12
CA GLN A 339 -14.61 5.44 48.47
C GLN A 339 -15.67 4.35 48.49
N ASP A 340 -16.61 4.44 49.43
CA ASP A 340 -17.81 3.60 49.39
C ASP A 340 -18.66 4.01 48.18
N PRO A 341 -18.92 3.10 47.20
CA PRO A 341 -19.72 3.41 46.03
C PRO A 341 -21.10 3.96 46.34
N ALA A 342 -21.76 3.48 47.41
CA ALA A 342 -23.11 3.92 47.76
C ALA A 342 -23.11 5.37 48.27
N GLN A 343 -22.08 5.75 49.03
CA GLN A 343 -21.92 7.11 49.52
C GLN A 343 -21.56 8.07 48.37
N PHE A 344 -20.69 7.64 47.46
CA PHE A 344 -20.30 8.44 46.29
C PHE A 344 -21.48 8.72 45.38
N GLU A 345 -22.31 7.70 45.10
CA GLU A 345 -23.54 7.86 44.32
C GLU A 345 -24.52 8.84 44.98
N THR A 346 -24.70 8.74 46.30
CA THR A 346 -25.57 9.64 47.07
C THR A 346 -25.09 11.09 46.98
N ASN A 347 -23.78 11.34 47.08
CA ASN A 347 -23.20 12.67 46.99
C ASN A 347 -23.32 13.27 45.58
N ILE A 348 -23.16 12.45 44.54
CA ILE A 348 -23.33 12.89 43.14
C ILE A 348 -24.79 13.27 42.88
N LYS A 349 -25.75 12.44 43.31
CA LYS A 349 -27.19 12.73 43.15
C LYS A 349 -27.60 13.99 43.91
N ALA A 350 -27.14 14.14 45.15
CA ALA A 350 -27.42 15.32 45.97
C ALA A 350 -26.79 16.60 45.41
N GLY A 351 -25.53 16.54 44.95
CA GLY A 351 -24.81 17.70 44.44
C GLY A 351 -25.23 18.14 43.03
N THR A 352 -25.64 17.19 42.18
CA THR A 352 -26.05 17.47 40.80
C THR A 352 -27.53 17.89 40.71
N GLY A 353 -28.34 17.60 41.74
CA GLY A 353 -29.77 17.91 41.76
C GLY A 353 -30.60 17.03 40.82
N THR A 354 -30.03 15.95 40.29
CA THR A 354 -30.70 15.01 39.37
C THR A 354 -30.73 13.61 39.98
N ALA A 355 -31.93 13.10 40.24
CA ALA A 355 -32.13 11.74 40.72
C ALA A 355 -31.79 10.68 39.65
N SER A 356 -31.70 11.09 38.37
CA SER A 356 -31.38 10.27 37.21
C SER A 356 -29.88 10.08 36.96
N ALA A 357 -29.00 10.60 37.83
CA ALA A 357 -27.57 10.33 37.71
C ALA A 357 -27.28 8.86 38.06
N GLU A 358 -26.71 8.10 37.13
CA GLU A 358 -26.27 6.73 37.38
C GLU A 358 -24.78 6.70 37.69
N VAL A 359 -24.37 5.97 38.73
CA VAL A 359 -22.97 5.85 39.13
C VAL A 359 -22.55 4.39 39.11
N LYS A 360 -21.50 4.08 38.35
CA LYS A 360 -20.92 2.74 38.23
C LYS A 360 -19.50 2.74 38.76
N PHE A 361 -19.23 1.89 39.75
CA PHE A 361 -17.87 1.66 40.23
C PHE A 361 -17.10 0.78 39.23
N GLN A 362 -15.97 1.28 38.73
CA GLN A 362 -15.16 0.60 37.72
C GLN A 362 -13.96 -0.16 38.31
N GLY A 363 -13.69 0.03 39.60
CA GLY A 363 -12.65 -0.71 40.34
C GLY A 363 -11.61 0.19 41.00
N LEU A 364 -10.59 -0.45 41.59
CA LEU A 364 -9.43 0.20 42.20
C LEU A 364 -8.28 0.27 41.20
N GLN A 365 -7.68 1.45 41.05
CA GLN A 365 -6.41 1.63 40.33
C GLN A 365 -5.21 1.51 41.27
N ARG A 366 -4.15 0.82 40.81
CA ARG A 366 -2.83 0.85 41.45
C ARG A 366 -2.08 2.11 41.02
N GLY A 367 -1.43 2.81 41.95
CA GLY A 367 -0.46 3.88 41.74
C GLY A 367 -0.86 4.93 40.69
N LEU A 368 -1.48 6.02 41.12
CA LEU A 368 -1.81 7.18 40.28
C LEU A 368 -0.72 8.25 40.43
N CYS A 369 -0.27 8.84 39.33
CA CYS A 369 0.64 9.99 39.38
C CYS A 369 -0.11 11.28 39.06
N THR A 370 -0.21 12.18 40.04
CA THR A 370 -0.88 13.46 39.85
C THR A 370 0.08 14.49 39.25
N PRO A 371 -0.40 15.29 38.29
CA PRO A 371 0.42 16.26 37.59
C PRO A 371 0.90 17.41 38.50
N PRO A 372 2.07 18.02 38.20
CA PRO A 372 2.44 19.32 38.78
C PRO A 372 1.55 20.45 38.25
N ALA A 373 1.58 21.61 38.91
CA ALA A 373 0.96 22.85 38.42
C ALA A 373 1.46 23.22 37.02
N ALA A 374 0.71 24.06 36.28
CA ALA A 374 1.00 24.42 34.89
C ALA A 374 2.48 24.78 34.69
N GLN A 375 3.10 24.19 33.66
CA GLN A 375 4.52 24.36 33.36
C GLN A 375 4.72 24.92 31.96
N THR A 376 5.82 25.66 31.78
CA THR A 376 6.30 26.13 30.48
C THR A 376 7.58 25.37 30.13
N LEU A 377 7.57 24.64 29.02
CA LEU A 377 8.71 23.85 28.55
C LEU A 377 9.39 24.56 27.38
N SER A 378 10.73 24.59 27.38
CA SER A 378 11.53 25.22 26.32
C SER A 378 11.99 24.19 25.30
N TRP A 379 12.03 24.60 24.03
CA TRP A 379 12.55 23.77 22.94
C TRP A 379 14.09 23.77 22.95
N THR A 380 14.68 22.60 22.71
CA THR A 380 16.13 22.40 22.63
C THR A 380 16.55 22.15 21.19
N ALA A 381 17.55 22.89 20.69
CA ALA A 381 18.05 22.68 19.32
C ALA A 381 18.74 21.31 19.19
N THR A 382 18.43 20.55 18.13
CA THR A 382 19.04 19.23 17.90
C THR A 382 20.41 19.30 17.22
N GLY A 383 20.81 20.50 16.75
CA GLY A 383 22.03 20.73 16.00
C GLY A 383 21.96 20.36 14.52
N LYS A 384 20.81 19.83 14.05
CA LYS A 384 20.59 19.51 12.63
C LYS A 384 20.11 20.73 11.86
N THR A 385 20.76 20.98 10.73
CA THR A 385 20.37 22.00 9.75
C THR A 385 20.10 21.36 8.39
N PHE A 386 19.16 21.93 7.63
CA PHE A 386 18.81 21.49 6.28
C PHE A 386 18.24 22.66 5.48
N SER A 387 18.21 22.52 4.16
CA SER A 387 17.68 23.55 3.26
C SER A 387 16.28 23.18 2.80
N LYS A 388 15.39 24.17 2.74
CA LYS A 388 14.07 24.03 2.12
C LYS A 388 13.85 25.12 1.07
N ALA A 389 13.15 24.76 0.01
CA ALA A 389 12.76 25.69 -1.05
C ALA A 389 11.38 26.31 -0.70
N PRO A 390 11.20 27.63 -0.86
CA PRO A 390 9.90 28.28 -0.70
C PRO A 390 9.01 28.09 -1.95
N ALA A 391 7.70 27.97 -1.75
CA ALA A 391 6.69 28.01 -2.79
C ALA A 391 5.48 28.83 -2.33
N ASP A 392 5.06 29.77 -3.17
CA ASP A 392 3.94 30.66 -2.91
C ASP A 392 2.63 30.04 -3.39
N TYR A 393 1.59 30.16 -2.57
CA TYR A 393 0.22 29.77 -2.86
C TYR A 393 -0.71 30.96 -2.66
N THR A 394 -1.78 31.01 -3.44
CA THR A 394 -2.87 31.99 -3.31
C THR A 394 -4.21 31.31 -3.14
N ILE A 395 -5.09 31.95 -2.40
CA ILE A 395 -6.50 31.56 -2.28
C ILE A 395 -7.36 32.80 -2.46
N THR A 396 -8.44 32.68 -3.23
CA THR A 396 -9.40 33.77 -3.41
C THR A 396 -10.67 33.40 -2.67
N LEU A 397 -11.07 34.25 -1.72
CA LEU A 397 -12.25 34.04 -0.89
C LEU A 397 -13.22 35.21 -1.04
N GLN A 398 -14.50 34.91 -0.94
CA GLN A 398 -15.53 35.93 -0.75
C GLN A 398 -15.48 36.44 0.70
N ASP A 399 -15.66 37.74 0.89
CA ASP A 399 -15.78 38.34 2.22
C ASP A 399 -17.07 37.87 2.90
N THR A 400 -17.03 37.67 4.22
CA THR A 400 -18.23 37.39 5.03
C THR A 400 -19.18 38.59 5.08
N THR A 401 -18.65 39.80 4.96
CA THR A 401 -19.39 41.05 4.71
C THR A 401 -18.54 41.89 3.77
N CYS A 402 -19.08 42.27 2.60
CA CYS A 402 -18.33 42.99 1.57
C CYS A 402 -17.53 44.15 2.18
N GLY A 403 -16.22 44.15 1.97
CA GLY A 403 -15.29 45.14 2.54
C GLY A 403 -14.59 44.71 3.83
N THR A 404 -14.92 43.55 4.42
CA THR A 404 -14.30 43.06 5.67
C THR A 404 -13.36 41.89 5.41
N SER A 405 -12.07 42.03 5.76
CA SER A 405 -11.07 41.01 5.46
C SER A 405 -11.15 39.80 6.39
N ARG A 406 -10.97 38.60 5.82
CA ARG A 406 -10.83 37.31 6.50
C ARG A 406 -9.38 36.95 6.87
N LEU A 407 -8.44 37.91 6.84
CA LEU A 407 -7.02 37.66 7.13
C LEU A 407 -6.80 37.06 8.52
N VAL A 408 -7.52 37.55 9.55
CA VAL A 408 -7.39 37.07 10.93
C VAL A 408 -7.82 35.62 11.06
N GLU A 409 -8.88 35.21 10.35
CA GLU A 409 -9.35 33.82 10.33
C GLU A 409 -8.31 32.90 9.68
N LEU A 410 -7.73 33.34 8.55
CA LEU A 410 -6.70 32.58 7.86
C LEU A 410 -5.40 32.50 8.67
N GLN A 411 -4.99 33.57 9.35
CA GLN A 411 -3.82 33.58 10.22
C GLN A 411 -4.01 32.68 11.44
N ALA A 412 -5.23 32.56 11.96
CA ALA A 412 -5.54 31.63 13.05
C ALA A 412 -5.38 30.16 12.63
N ARG A 413 -5.67 29.83 11.36
CA ARG A 413 -5.59 28.45 10.84
C ARG A 413 -4.22 28.08 10.27
N TYR A 414 -3.64 28.94 9.44
CA TYR A 414 -2.40 28.67 8.69
C TYR A 414 -1.17 29.36 9.29
N GLY A 415 -1.34 30.14 10.36
CA GLY A 415 -0.29 30.90 11.02
C GLY A 415 -0.09 32.32 10.45
N SER A 416 0.76 33.10 11.11
CA SER A 416 1.01 34.51 10.78
C SER A 416 1.68 34.76 9.42
N GLY A 417 2.02 33.71 8.67
CA GLY A 417 2.63 33.79 7.35
C GLY A 417 1.65 34.08 6.20
N VAL A 418 0.34 34.10 6.48
CA VAL A 418 -0.67 34.53 5.50
C VAL A 418 -0.70 36.05 5.40
N SER A 419 -0.67 36.57 4.17
CA SER A 419 -0.84 37.99 3.87
C SER A 419 -1.94 38.23 2.84
N GLU A 420 -2.47 39.45 2.80
CA GLU A 420 -3.34 39.90 1.71
C GLU A 420 -2.51 40.22 0.46
N ASP A 421 -3.04 39.85 -0.70
CA ASP A 421 -2.38 40.03 -2.00
C ASP A 421 -3.18 40.97 -2.92
N VAL A 422 -4.51 40.84 -2.97
CA VAL A 422 -5.39 41.74 -3.76
C VAL A 422 -6.65 42.08 -2.97
N ASP A 423 -6.96 43.38 -2.91
CA ASP A 423 -8.21 43.92 -2.35
C ASP A 423 -9.24 44.16 -3.46
N GLY A 424 -10.36 43.45 -3.40
CA GLY A 424 -11.51 43.59 -4.30
C GLY A 424 -12.77 44.00 -3.54
N GLN A 425 -13.84 44.41 -4.25
CA GLN A 425 -15.04 44.97 -3.59
C GLN A 425 -15.80 44.00 -2.67
N CYS A 426 -15.84 42.71 -3.00
CA CYS A 426 -16.50 41.65 -2.20
C CYS A 426 -15.71 40.34 -2.16
N THR A 427 -14.52 40.31 -2.74
CA THR A 427 -13.64 39.13 -2.81
C THR A 427 -12.20 39.58 -2.63
N ARG A 428 -11.43 38.84 -1.83
CA ARG A 428 -10.02 39.12 -1.58
C ARG A 428 -9.15 37.92 -1.92
N ARG A 429 -7.94 38.21 -2.41
CA ARG A 429 -6.91 37.20 -2.63
C ARG A 429 -5.90 37.27 -1.51
N TYR A 430 -5.62 36.11 -0.90
CA TYR A 430 -4.61 35.93 0.14
C TYR A 430 -3.45 35.10 -0.40
N LYS A 431 -2.26 35.31 0.15
CA LYS A 431 -1.03 34.64 -0.21
C LYS A 431 -0.40 33.95 1.01
N LEU A 432 0.18 32.78 0.80
CA LEU A 432 0.90 31.99 1.80
C LEU A 432 2.13 31.37 1.16
N THR A 433 3.30 31.55 1.78
CA THR A 433 4.52 30.83 1.40
C THR A 433 4.63 29.54 2.22
N THR A 434 4.71 28.41 1.54
CA THR A 434 5.01 27.10 2.14
C THR A 434 6.42 26.66 1.75
N TYR A 435 6.94 25.67 2.46
CA TYR A 435 8.28 25.14 2.22
C TYR A 435 8.20 23.66 1.83
N SER A 436 9.13 23.22 0.99
CA SER A 436 9.26 21.81 0.62
C SER A 436 9.71 20.90 1.78
N ASP A 437 9.68 19.60 1.53
CA ASP A 437 10.31 18.60 2.41
C ASP A 437 11.80 18.90 2.65
N ALA A 438 12.31 18.49 3.82
CA ALA A 438 13.68 18.78 4.25
C ALA A 438 14.71 18.02 3.40
N VAL A 439 15.68 18.73 2.84
CA VAL A 439 16.82 18.13 2.11
C VAL A 439 18.06 18.15 2.99
N PHE A 440 18.53 16.96 3.35
CA PHE A 440 19.74 16.75 4.16
C PHE A 440 20.96 16.54 3.24
N ASP A 441 21.41 17.62 2.61
CA ASP A 441 22.70 17.76 1.90
C ASP A 441 23.03 16.80 0.72
N ASP A 442 24.08 17.19 -0.01
CA ASP A 442 24.27 17.15 -1.48
C ASP A 442 24.52 15.79 -2.17
N SER A 443 23.70 14.77 -1.91
CA SER A 443 23.74 13.51 -2.68
C SER A 443 22.78 13.54 -3.87
N CYS A 444 23.22 13.03 -5.02
CA CYS A 444 22.51 12.98 -6.30
C CYS A 444 21.33 12.00 -6.29
N GLY A 445 20.32 12.27 -5.45
CA GLY A 445 19.01 11.61 -5.46
C GLY A 445 17.99 12.45 -6.20
N LEU A 446 17.42 11.90 -7.27
CA LEU A 446 16.44 12.56 -8.15
C LEU A 446 15.07 12.61 -7.47
N GLU A 447 14.87 13.57 -6.57
CA GLU A 447 13.58 14.06 -6.05
C GLU A 447 13.86 15.20 -5.05
N ARG A 448 14.41 16.34 -5.48
CA ARG A 448 15.00 17.27 -4.49
C ARG A 448 14.01 18.13 -3.70
N TYR A 449 12.80 18.45 -4.16
CA TYR A 449 11.87 19.26 -3.35
C TYR A 449 10.41 18.90 -3.62
N LYS A 450 9.82 18.12 -2.71
CA LYS A 450 8.38 17.82 -2.72
C LYS A 450 7.63 18.90 -1.95
N PHE A 451 6.61 19.47 -2.56
CA PHE A 451 5.73 20.45 -1.95
C PHE A 451 4.39 19.80 -1.62
N VAL A 452 3.86 20.10 -0.44
CA VAL A 452 2.50 19.75 -0.04
C VAL A 452 1.69 21.04 -0.03
N ALA A 453 0.61 21.08 -0.82
CA ALA A 453 -0.28 22.23 -0.82
C ALA A 453 -0.94 22.39 0.56
N PRO A 454 -1.17 23.63 1.04
CA PRO A 454 -1.91 23.83 2.29
C PRO A 454 -3.33 23.27 2.20
N ASP A 455 -3.85 22.82 3.34
CA ASP A 455 -5.23 22.33 3.43
C ASP A 455 -6.23 23.38 2.92
N ALA A 456 -7.28 22.91 2.24
CA ALA A 456 -8.33 23.78 1.75
C ALA A 456 -9.03 24.56 2.88
N TYR A 457 -9.43 25.79 2.61
CA TYR A 457 -10.24 26.62 3.50
C TYR A 457 -11.65 26.71 2.95
N ASP A 458 -12.67 26.41 3.75
CA ASP A 458 -14.07 26.39 3.31
C ASP A 458 -14.29 25.59 2.00
N SER A 459 -13.58 24.46 1.84
CA SER A 459 -13.56 23.62 0.63
C SER A 459 -12.95 24.27 -0.62
N ILE A 460 -12.36 25.46 -0.50
CA ILE A 460 -11.62 26.14 -1.58
C ILE A 460 -10.13 25.81 -1.43
N PRO A 461 -9.51 25.18 -2.45
CA PRO A 461 -8.10 24.82 -2.40
C PRO A 461 -7.19 26.03 -2.61
N TRP A 462 -6.00 25.97 -2.03
CA TRP A 462 -4.90 26.88 -2.35
C TRP A 462 -4.33 26.58 -3.73
N VAL A 463 -4.15 27.61 -4.54
CA VAL A 463 -3.63 27.52 -5.91
C VAL A 463 -2.17 28.00 -5.92
N PRO A 464 -1.21 27.22 -6.46
CA PRO A 464 0.18 27.65 -6.52
C PRO A 464 0.32 28.93 -7.37
N VAL A 465 1.06 29.91 -6.85
CA VAL A 465 1.40 31.13 -7.59
C VAL A 465 2.47 30.77 -8.60
N VAL A 466 2.16 31.01 -9.87
CA VAL A 466 3.16 30.91 -10.94
C VAL A 466 4.19 32.01 -10.69
N LEU A 467 5.47 31.64 -10.57
CA LEU A 467 6.56 32.61 -10.50
C LEU A 467 6.47 33.55 -11.72
N THR A 468 6.00 34.79 -11.51
CA THR A 468 6.14 35.88 -12.46
C THR A 468 7.54 36.44 -12.34
N GLY A 469 8.52 35.62 -12.66
CA GLY A 469 9.90 36.00 -12.86
C GLY A 469 10.26 35.76 -14.30
N SER A 470 10.83 36.78 -14.94
CA SER A 470 11.64 36.63 -16.15
C SER A 470 12.51 35.37 -16.06
N GLY A 471 12.47 34.58 -17.12
CA GLY A 471 13.18 33.33 -17.37
C GLY A 471 14.22 32.86 -16.35
N THR A 472 14.10 31.60 -15.94
CA THR A 472 15.27 30.73 -15.98
C THR A 472 15.26 30.00 -17.32
N THR A 473 15.73 30.70 -18.36
CA THR A 473 16.35 30.04 -19.50
C THR A 473 17.47 29.16 -18.92
N GLY A 474 17.39 27.84 -19.10
CA GLY A 474 18.36 26.87 -18.53
C GLY A 474 17.79 25.76 -17.64
N CYS A 475 16.47 25.63 -17.49
CA CYS A 475 15.87 24.44 -16.87
C CYS A 475 15.59 23.34 -17.91
N SER A 476 15.82 22.08 -17.54
CA SER A 476 15.41 20.92 -18.33
C SER A 476 14.06 20.42 -17.85
N CYS A 477 13.11 20.21 -18.77
CA CYS A 477 11.77 19.76 -18.41
C CYS A 477 11.31 18.55 -19.20
N GLY A 478 10.43 17.80 -18.58
CA GLY A 478 9.84 16.61 -19.13
C GLY A 478 8.50 16.28 -18.49
N ILE A 479 7.88 15.25 -19.03
CA ILE A 479 6.61 14.68 -18.61
C ILE A 479 6.83 13.18 -18.49
N ILE A 480 6.47 12.63 -17.33
CA ILE A 480 6.47 11.19 -17.08
C ILE A 480 5.03 10.69 -17.24
N LEU A 481 4.87 9.70 -18.11
CA LEU A 481 3.62 9.00 -18.37
C LEU A 481 3.69 7.60 -17.76
N GLU A 482 2.72 7.24 -16.93
CA GLU A 482 2.59 5.95 -16.26
C GLU A 482 1.32 5.24 -16.72
N GLY A 483 1.44 4.01 -17.22
CA GLY A 483 0.31 3.24 -17.76
C GLY A 483 -0.47 2.52 -16.66
N ALA A 484 -1.81 2.59 -16.69
CA ALA A 484 -2.66 1.93 -15.70
C ALA A 484 -2.87 0.44 -16.01
N ARG A 485 -3.02 -0.38 -14.96
CA ARG A 485 -3.41 -1.79 -15.05
C ARG A 485 -4.84 -2.00 -14.61
N PHE A 486 -5.56 -2.85 -15.35
CA PHE A 486 -6.96 -3.16 -15.08
C PHE A 486 -7.14 -4.65 -14.85
N ILE A 487 -7.23 -5.04 -13.57
CA ILE A 487 -7.51 -6.42 -13.19
C ILE A 487 -9.02 -6.58 -13.04
N ARG A 488 -9.61 -7.45 -13.86
CA ARG A 488 -11.03 -7.81 -13.72
C ARG A 488 -11.26 -8.48 -12.37
N PRO A 489 -12.24 -8.08 -11.54
CA PRO A 489 -12.58 -8.84 -10.34
C PRO A 489 -13.20 -10.18 -10.75
N VAL A 490 -12.74 -11.29 -10.17
CA VAL A 490 -13.34 -12.61 -10.38
C VAL A 490 -13.43 -13.34 -9.06
N ASN A 491 -14.53 -14.05 -8.87
CA ASN A 491 -14.72 -14.98 -7.76
C ASN A 491 -14.79 -16.42 -8.26
N GLU A 492 -14.89 -17.38 -7.33
CA GLU A 492 -14.89 -18.82 -7.61
C GLU A 492 -16.04 -19.28 -8.54
N VAL A 493 -17.14 -18.53 -8.56
CA VAL A 493 -18.34 -18.81 -9.37
C VAL A 493 -18.22 -18.20 -10.77
N THR A 494 -17.67 -17.00 -10.88
CA THR A 494 -17.52 -16.29 -12.16
C THR A 494 -16.30 -16.76 -12.96
N PHE A 495 -15.27 -17.28 -12.27
CA PHE A 495 -14.02 -17.69 -12.89
C PHE A 495 -14.21 -18.71 -14.04
N PRO A 496 -14.99 -19.80 -13.88
CA PRO A 496 -15.20 -20.78 -14.95
C PRO A 496 -16.02 -20.27 -16.14
N LEU A 497 -16.85 -19.25 -15.95
CA LEU A 497 -17.70 -18.69 -17.01
C LEU A 497 -16.90 -17.74 -17.91
N ILE A 498 -15.97 -17.00 -17.31
CA ILE A 498 -15.20 -15.96 -17.99
C ILE A 498 -13.86 -16.52 -18.50
N GLY A 499 -13.34 -17.56 -17.85
CA GLY A 499 -12.02 -18.13 -18.10
C GLY A 499 -10.88 -17.23 -17.62
N TYR A 500 -9.69 -17.80 -17.50
CA TYR A 500 -8.48 -17.01 -17.28
C TYR A 500 -7.98 -16.45 -18.61
N ASP A 501 -7.98 -15.12 -18.75
CA ASP A 501 -7.29 -14.44 -19.83
C ASP A 501 -5.98 -13.88 -19.31
N ARG A 502 -4.85 -14.45 -19.72
CA ARG A 502 -3.51 -13.94 -19.36
C ARG A 502 -3.29 -12.49 -19.77
N ARG A 503 -4.02 -12.03 -20.80
CA ARG A 503 -3.99 -10.63 -21.22
C ARG A 503 -4.62 -9.71 -20.17
N ASP A 504 -5.41 -10.19 -19.20
CA ASP A 504 -5.92 -9.35 -18.10
C ASP A 504 -4.80 -8.79 -17.21
N LEU A 505 -3.60 -9.38 -17.25
CA LEU A 505 -2.43 -8.92 -16.49
C LEU A 505 -1.61 -7.87 -17.21
N GLU A 506 -1.89 -7.62 -18.49
CA GLU A 506 -1.16 -6.64 -19.30
C GLU A 506 -1.66 -5.22 -18.97
N PRO A 507 -0.79 -4.29 -18.55
CA PRO A 507 -1.16 -2.89 -18.34
C PRO A 507 -1.29 -2.15 -19.67
N VAL A 508 -1.75 -0.90 -19.61
CA VAL A 508 -1.68 0.03 -20.74
C VAL A 508 -0.20 0.29 -21.06
N GLN A 509 0.23 -0.12 -22.23
CA GLN A 509 1.57 0.17 -22.73
C GLN A 509 1.59 1.53 -23.40
N ILE A 510 2.67 2.29 -23.18
CA ILE A 510 2.85 3.64 -23.71
C ILE A 510 3.93 3.62 -24.79
N ARG A 511 3.60 4.19 -25.95
CA ARG A 511 4.56 4.50 -27.01
C ARG A 511 4.40 5.95 -27.39
N VAL A 512 5.53 6.64 -27.53
CA VAL A 512 5.57 8.04 -27.91
C VAL A 512 6.23 8.14 -29.28
N SER A 513 5.64 8.92 -30.17
CA SER A 513 6.20 9.24 -31.48
C SER A 513 6.21 10.76 -31.67
N ALA A 514 7.35 11.30 -32.09
CA ALA A 514 7.49 12.70 -32.49
C ALA A 514 7.35 12.89 -34.02
N PHE A 515 6.89 11.86 -34.73
CA PHE A 515 6.73 11.92 -36.18
C PHE A 515 5.50 12.77 -36.55
N SER A 516 5.71 13.93 -37.17
CA SER A 516 4.66 14.73 -37.79
C SER A 516 4.41 14.28 -39.23
N HIS A 517 3.14 14.11 -39.63
CA HIS A 517 2.73 13.80 -41.00
C HIS A 517 2.48 15.08 -41.83
N ASP A 518 3.25 16.13 -41.59
CA ASP A 518 3.19 17.35 -42.40
C ASP A 518 3.87 17.11 -43.77
N TYR A 519 3.05 17.00 -44.81
CA TYR A 519 3.49 16.84 -46.21
C TYR A 519 3.87 18.18 -46.88
N THR A 520 3.73 19.30 -46.17
CA THR A 520 4.04 20.65 -46.66
C THR A 520 5.33 21.22 -46.06
N GLY A 521 5.83 20.65 -44.96
CA GLY A 521 7.08 21.04 -44.31
C GLY A 521 8.33 20.39 -44.91
N PRO A 522 9.53 20.98 -44.73
CA PRO A 522 10.78 20.38 -45.18
C PRO A 522 11.07 19.07 -44.41
N VAL A 523 11.33 17.99 -45.14
CA VAL A 523 11.55 16.60 -44.63
C VAL A 523 12.64 16.48 -43.54
N CYS A 524 13.52 17.49 -43.43
CA CYS A 524 14.64 17.53 -42.49
C CYS A 524 14.33 18.23 -41.15
N GLN A 525 13.16 18.86 -40.97
CA GLN A 525 12.73 19.44 -39.70
C GLN A 525 11.87 18.46 -38.91
N THR A 526 12.44 17.31 -38.54
CA THR A 526 11.84 16.50 -37.47
C THR A 526 12.26 17.10 -36.14
N THR A 527 11.36 17.83 -35.48
CA THR A 527 11.54 18.23 -34.08
C THR A 527 11.47 16.98 -33.22
N SER A 528 12.57 16.24 -33.15
CA SER A 528 12.67 14.99 -32.40
C SER A 528 12.60 15.28 -30.91
N VAL A 529 11.41 15.11 -30.32
CA VAL A 529 11.24 15.16 -28.86
C VAL A 529 11.93 13.93 -28.26
N PRO A 530 12.92 14.10 -27.36
CA PRO A 530 13.57 12.96 -26.73
C PRO A 530 12.54 12.22 -25.85
N PHE A 531 12.56 10.90 -25.89
CA PHE A 531 11.78 10.07 -24.98
C PHE A 531 12.66 8.97 -24.39
N THR A 532 12.31 8.47 -23.21
CA THR A 532 13.04 7.42 -22.52
C THR A 532 12.06 6.48 -21.84
N ILE A 533 12.24 5.17 -22.04
CA ILE A 533 11.49 4.16 -21.29
C ILE A 533 12.16 4.06 -19.91
N LEU A 534 11.49 4.56 -18.88
CA LEU A 534 12.00 4.57 -17.50
C LEU A 534 11.82 3.19 -16.84
N GLN A 535 10.68 2.56 -17.10
CA GLN A 535 10.31 1.32 -16.44
C GLN A 535 9.48 0.44 -17.37
N ASN A 536 9.83 -0.84 -17.44
CA ASN A 536 8.97 -1.87 -18.02
C ASN A 536 8.04 -2.45 -16.94
N SER A 537 6.85 -2.89 -17.35
CA SER A 537 5.92 -3.56 -16.46
C SER A 537 6.44 -4.92 -16.02
N ASP A 538 6.16 -5.30 -14.77
CA ASP A 538 6.36 -6.68 -14.31
C ASP A 538 5.05 -7.45 -14.22
N TYR A 539 5.16 -8.77 -14.36
CA TYR A 539 4.04 -9.70 -14.31
C TYR A 539 4.09 -10.50 -13.01
N PRO A 540 2.93 -10.76 -12.38
CA PRO A 540 2.90 -11.57 -11.19
C PRO A 540 3.27 -13.02 -11.47
N VAL A 541 3.94 -13.65 -10.52
CA VAL A 541 4.26 -15.09 -10.51
C VAL A 541 3.49 -15.74 -9.36
N GLY A 542 2.91 -16.91 -9.60
CA GLY A 542 2.13 -17.63 -8.58
C GLY A 542 0.76 -17.01 -8.29
N PHE A 543 0.21 -16.20 -9.21
CA PHE A 543 -1.11 -15.60 -9.01
C PHE A 543 -2.20 -16.68 -9.04
N GLY A 544 -3.08 -16.69 -8.05
CA GLY A 544 -4.03 -17.77 -7.81
C GLY A 544 -4.92 -18.12 -9.00
N ARG A 545 -5.20 -17.17 -9.88
CA ARG A 545 -5.91 -17.42 -11.15
C ARG A 545 -5.14 -18.35 -12.11
N ASP A 546 -3.83 -18.18 -12.23
CA ASP A 546 -2.99 -19.07 -13.03
C ASP A 546 -2.82 -20.44 -12.35
N VAL A 547 -2.84 -20.47 -11.02
CA VAL A 547 -2.82 -21.70 -10.23
C VAL A 547 -4.12 -22.49 -10.42
N ILE A 548 -5.29 -21.84 -10.47
CA ILE A 548 -6.57 -22.51 -10.76
C ILE A 548 -6.54 -23.18 -12.15
N GLU A 549 -5.99 -22.53 -13.17
CA GLU A 549 -5.86 -23.15 -14.50
C GLU A 549 -4.96 -24.39 -14.46
N THR A 550 -3.85 -24.29 -13.72
CA THR A 550 -2.93 -25.40 -13.48
C THR A 550 -3.59 -26.55 -12.70
N GLU A 551 -4.44 -26.23 -11.71
CA GLU A 551 -5.25 -27.20 -10.96
C GLU A 551 -6.27 -27.89 -11.89
N ARG A 552 -6.97 -27.10 -12.73
CA ARG A 552 -7.92 -27.60 -13.72
C ARG A 552 -7.26 -28.56 -14.70
N ASP A 553 -6.11 -28.19 -15.26
CA ASP A 553 -5.35 -29.06 -16.18
C ASP A 553 -4.95 -30.38 -15.50
N SER A 554 -4.62 -30.33 -14.20
CA SER A 554 -4.31 -31.53 -13.43
C SER A 554 -5.52 -32.43 -13.17
N LEU A 555 -6.75 -31.92 -13.16
CA LEU A 555 -7.96 -32.73 -12.99
C LEU A 555 -8.22 -33.64 -14.19
N GLY A 556 -7.76 -33.25 -15.39
CA GLY A 556 -7.78 -34.11 -16.57
C GLY A 556 -6.99 -35.42 -16.36
N TYR A 557 -5.83 -35.35 -15.69
CA TYR A 557 -5.04 -36.53 -15.34
C TYR A 557 -5.81 -37.48 -14.40
N PHE A 558 -6.56 -36.92 -13.45
CA PHE A 558 -7.38 -37.70 -12.52
C PHE A 558 -8.72 -38.15 -13.13
N LEU A 559 -8.93 -37.93 -14.44
CA LEU A 559 -10.18 -38.23 -15.17
C LEU A 559 -11.40 -37.52 -14.55
N LYS A 560 -11.18 -36.32 -14.01
CA LYS A 560 -12.20 -35.47 -13.37
C LYS A 560 -12.62 -34.29 -14.24
N GLU A 561 -12.51 -34.38 -15.56
CA GLU A 561 -12.86 -33.30 -16.51
C GLU A 561 -14.30 -32.80 -16.38
N TYR A 562 -15.21 -33.65 -15.89
CA TYR A 562 -16.60 -33.27 -15.59
C TYR A 562 -16.71 -32.11 -14.59
N THR A 563 -15.68 -31.89 -13.75
CA THR A 563 -15.61 -30.79 -12.78
C THR A 563 -15.28 -29.42 -13.41
N TYR A 564 -15.00 -29.37 -14.72
CA TYR A 564 -14.76 -28.09 -15.41
C TYR A 564 -16.02 -27.23 -15.44
N HIS A 565 -17.20 -27.85 -15.48
CA HIS A 565 -18.46 -27.13 -15.48
C HIS A 565 -18.84 -26.69 -14.05
N PRO A 566 -19.10 -25.39 -13.80
CA PRO A 566 -19.32 -24.86 -12.45
C PRO A 566 -20.50 -25.53 -11.73
N ILE A 567 -21.62 -25.73 -12.44
CA ILE A 567 -22.82 -26.40 -11.89
C ILE A 567 -22.51 -27.84 -11.48
N VAL A 568 -21.70 -28.55 -12.26
CA VAL A 568 -21.35 -29.94 -11.98
C VAL A 568 -20.44 -30.02 -10.75
N ARG A 569 -19.47 -29.10 -10.64
CA ARG A 569 -18.67 -28.91 -9.43
C ARG A 569 -19.53 -28.69 -8.20
N GLU A 570 -20.48 -27.76 -8.27
CA GLU A 570 -21.36 -27.43 -7.16
C GLU A 570 -22.25 -28.61 -6.74
N LEU A 571 -22.84 -29.33 -7.71
CA LEU A 571 -23.62 -30.54 -7.47
C LEU A 571 -22.82 -31.65 -6.78
N TYR A 572 -21.53 -31.76 -7.09
CA TYR A 572 -20.63 -32.74 -6.48
C TYR A 572 -19.89 -32.21 -5.25
N GLY A 573 -20.07 -30.93 -4.90
CA GLY A 573 -19.37 -30.26 -3.80
C GLY A 573 -17.87 -30.08 -4.05
N ASP A 574 -17.43 -30.22 -5.30
CA ASP A 574 -16.07 -29.99 -5.73
C ASP A 574 -15.84 -28.48 -5.92
N ARG A 575 -14.73 -27.98 -5.42
CA ARG A 575 -14.30 -26.58 -5.50
C ARG A 575 -12.83 -26.53 -5.86
N PHE A 576 -12.40 -25.48 -6.57
CA PHE A 576 -10.96 -25.28 -6.74
C PHE A 576 -10.37 -24.92 -5.37
N ILE A 577 -9.28 -25.59 -5.04
CA ILE A 577 -8.56 -25.32 -3.80
C ILE A 577 -7.86 -23.97 -3.94
N ALA A 578 -7.23 -23.69 -5.08
CA ALA A 578 -6.63 -22.39 -5.36
C ALA A 578 -7.67 -21.27 -5.28
N LYS A 579 -7.31 -20.16 -4.61
CA LYS A 579 -8.14 -18.96 -4.51
C LYS A 579 -7.64 -17.88 -5.47
N PRO A 580 -8.52 -17.22 -6.25
CA PRO A 580 -8.11 -16.33 -7.33
C PRO A 580 -7.39 -15.06 -6.87
N GLU A 581 -7.58 -14.65 -5.62
CA GLU A 581 -7.00 -13.42 -5.05
C GLU A 581 -5.68 -13.67 -4.30
N LEU A 582 -5.31 -14.94 -4.07
CA LEU A 582 -4.11 -15.29 -3.32
C LEU A 582 -2.92 -15.51 -4.24
N TYR A 583 -1.72 -15.44 -3.65
CA TYR A 583 -0.47 -15.80 -4.30
C TYR A 583 0.06 -17.11 -3.69
N TYR A 584 0.67 -17.93 -4.53
CA TYR A 584 1.17 -19.26 -4.16
C TYR A 584 2.62 -19.44 -4.59
N ASP A 585 3.45 -19.89 -3.66
CA ASP A 585 4.77 -20.43 -3.96
C ASP A 585 4.63 -21.79 -4.62
N GLU A 586 5.45 -22.04 -5.64
CA GLU A 586 5.44 -23.29 -6.38
C GLU A 586 6.69 -24.12 -6.07
N TYR A 587 6.49 -25.38 -5.71
CA TYR A 587 7.54 -26.37 -5.57
C TYR A 587 7.40 -27.43 -6.67
N GLN A 588 8.46 -27.62 -7.46
CA GLN A 588 8.49 -28.57 -8.57
C GLN A 588 9.36 -29.76 -8.24
N LEU A 589 8.75 -30.94 -8.11
CA LEU A 589 9.44 -32.22 -7.95
C LEU A 589 9.37 -33.01 -9.24
N THR A 590 10.52 -33.27 -9.86
CA THR A 590 10.61 -34.12 -11.05
C THR A 590 11.13 -35.50 -10.68
N VAL A 591 10.35 -36.53 -11.02
CA VAL A 591 10.68 -37.93 -10.75
C VAL A 591 10.83 -38.68 -12.07
N ASN A 592 11.88 -39.48 -12.18
CA ASN A 592 12.09 -40.40 -13.30
C ASN A 592 11.59 -41.80 -12.91
N THR A 593 10.40 -42.16 -13.38
CA THR A 593 9.87 -43.51 -13.19
C THR A 593 10.41 -44.43 -14.26
N LYS A 594 11.16 -45.45 -13.82
CA LYS A 594 11.49 -46.58 -14.67
C LYS A 594 10.26 -47.46 -14.84
N SER A 595 9.73 -47.55 -16.05
CA SER A 595 8.79 -48.60 -16.39
C SER A 595 9.56 -49.91 -16.51
N ASN A 596 9.27 -50.89 -15.64
CA ASN A 596 9.66 -52.27 -15.87
C ASN A 596 8.71 -52.84 -16.93
N ASN A 597 8.87 -52.45 -18.20
CA ASN A 597 8.27 -53.21 -19.28
C ASN A 597 9.06 -54.51 -19.44
N MET A 598 8.47 -55.62 -18.98
CA MET A 598 8.90 -56.98 -19.30
C MET A 598 8.64 -57.31 -20.78
N GLY A 599 9.26 -56.59 -21.70
CA GLY A 599 9.06 -56.78 -23.14
C GLY A 599 10.30 -56.39 -23.95
N PHE A 600 10.40 -56.98 -25.14
CA PHE A 600 11.50 -56.91 -26.12
C PHE A 600 11.91 -55.49 -26.60
N PHE A 601 11.27 -54.44 -26.08
CA PHE A 601 11.59 -53.04 -26.33
C PHE A 601 12.07 -52.45 -24.99
N GLY A 602 13.36 -52.08 -24.91
CA GLY A 602 14.09 -51.79 -23.67
C GLY A 602 13.48 -50.74 -22.72
N GLU A 603 14.18 -50.51 -21.59
CA GLU A 603 13.78 -49.57 -20.53
C GLU A 603 13.40 -48.19 -21.11
N THR A 604 12.10 -47.87 -21.11
CA THR A 604 11.61 -46.51 -21.39
C THR A 604 11.28 -45.84 -20.07
N GLY A 605 12.21 -45.04 -19.54
CA GLY A 605 11.94 -44.16 -18.42
C GLY A 605 11.13 -42.95 -18.88
N PHE A 606 10.10 -42.56 -18.14
CA PHE A 606 9.37 -41.31 -18.37
C PHE A 606 9.49 -40.40 -17.14
N LYS A 607 9.58 -39.09 -17.38
CA LYS A 607 9.71 -38.07 -16.34
C LYS A 607 8.33 -37.46 -16.05
N ILE A 608 7.99 -37.38 -14.77
CA ILE A 608 6.78 -36.72 -14.27
C ILE A 608 7.21 -35.54 -13.41
N MET A 609 6.65 -34.35 -13.67
CA MET A 609 6.82 -33.16 -12.85
C MET A 609 5.56 -32.95 -12.02
N TYR A 610 5.73 -32.98 -10.70
CA TYR A 610 4.70 -32.62 -9.73
C TYR A 610 4.90 -31.18 -9.28
N ARG A 611 3.85 -30.38 -9.36
CA ARG A 611 3.82 -28.97 -8.94
C ARG A 611 3.00 -28.88 -7.67
N PHE A 612 3.59 -28.42 -6.58
CA PHE A 612 2.92 -28.23 -5.31
C PHE A 612 2.80 -26.73 -5.03
N PHE A 613 1.58 -26.27 -4.77
CA PHE A 613 1.30 -24.86 -4.53
C PHE A 613 0.89 -24.64 -3.08
N PHE A 614 1.57 -23.70 -2.42
CA PHE A 614 1.31 -23.28 -1.05
C PHE A 614 1.15 -21.76 -1.00
N PRO A 615 0.25 -21.19 -0.18
CA PRO A 615 0.21 -19.76 0.05
C PRO A 615 1.59 -19.22 0.42
N VAL A 616 1.90 -18.01 -0.03
CA VAL A 616 3.24 -17.38 0.15
C VAL A 616 3.78 -17.56 1.56
N GLY A 617 4.99 -18.13 1.64
CA GLY A 617 5.74 -18.34 2.88
C GLY A 617 5.25 -19.52 3.74
N GLN A 618 4.17 -20.21 3.36
CA GLN A 618 3.58 -21.27 4.19
C GLN A 618 4.01 -22.70 3.79
N GLY A 619 4.78 -22.85 2.71
CA GLY A 619 5.28 -24.16 2.23
C GLY A 619 6.49 -24.72 2.99
N LYS A 620 6.97 -24.06 4.05
CA LYS A 620 8.25 -24.36 4.69
C LYS A 620 8.40 -25.76 5.29
N GLU A 621 7.33 -26.31 5.87
CA GLU A 621 7.37 -27.69 6.38
C GLU A 621 7.55 -28.71 5.23
N PHE A 622 6.89 -28.48 4.09
CA PHE A 622 7.01 -29.33 2.91
C PHE A 622 8.37 -29.19 2.23
N GLU A 623 8.86 -27.95 2.10
CA GLU A 623 10.20 -27.64 1.60
C GLU A 623 11.28 -28.37 2.42
N ALA A 624 11.23 -28.27 3.75
CA ALA A 624 12.17 -28.95 4.64
C ALA A 624 12.09 -30.48 4.50
N ALA A 625 10.89 -31.04 4.38
CA ALA A 625 10.69 -32.48 4.21
C ALA A 625 11.32 -32.98 2.90
N ILE A 626 11.07 -32.33 1.77
CA ILE A 626 11.64 -32.75 0.48
C ILE A 626 13.14 -32.45 0.41
N ASN A 627 13.63 -31.34 0.97
CA ASN A 627 15.06 -31.05 1.11
C ASN A 627 15.78 -32.16 1.91
N SER A 628 15.19 -32.63 3.00
CA SER A 628 15.72 -33.78 3.77
C SER A 628 15.81 -35.04 2.92
N LEU A 629 14.78 -35.31 2.10
CA LEU A 629 14.79 -36.46 1.19
C LEU A 629 15.86 -36.33 0.12
N VAL A 630 15.98 -35.17 -0.55
CA VAL A 630 16.98 -34.91 -1.59
C VAL A 630 18.40 -34.99 -1.02
N ALA A 631 18.66 -34.34 0.12
CA ALA A 631 19.95 -34.39 0.82
C ALA A 631 20.36 -35.82 1.19
N SER A 632 19.39 -36.69 1.48
CA SER A 632 19.68 -38.09 1.84
C SER A 632 20.17 -38.97 0.68
N VAL A 633 20.10 -38.49 -0.57
CA VAL A 633 20.39 -39.29 -1.78
C VAL A 633 21.79 -39.06 -2.33
N ASP A 634 22.56 -38.10 -1.80
CA ASP A 634 23.85 -37.64 -2.37
C ASP A 634 23.71 -37.33 -3.87
N SER A 635 22.70 -36.52 -4.20
CA SER A 635 22.44 -36.03 -5.55
C SER A 635 23.04 -34.65 -5.75
N ASP A 636 23.56 -34.34 -6.94
CA ASP A 636 24.01 -32.99 -7.35
C ASP A 636 22.88 -31.93 -7.43
N LEU A 637 21.69 -32.25 -6.91
CA LEU A 637 20.54 -31.36 -6.91
C LEU A 637 20.69 -30.30 -5.81
N SER A 638 20.46 -29.05 -6.16
CA SER A 638 20.40 -27.95 -5.21
C SER A 638 19.19 -28.09 -4.28
N LEU A 639 19.39 -27.80 -2.99
CA LEU A 639 18.29 -27.65 -2.04
C LEU A 639 17.53 -26.34 -2.32
N VAL A 640 16.21 -26.38 -2.14
CA VAL A 640 15.35 -25.23 -2.38
C VAL A 640 15.26 -24.39 -1.11
N THR A 641 15.28 -23.06 -1.26
CA THR A 641 15.01 -22.11 -0.18
C THR A 641 14.26 -20.91 -0.74
N LEU A 642 12.97 -20.80 -0.41
CA LEU A 642 12.07 -19.74 -0.94
C LEU A 642 11.84 -18.55 0.00
#